data_AF-A0A1Y5JN38-F1
#
_entry.id   AF-A0A1Y5JN38-F1
#
_cell.length_a   1.000
_cell.length_b   1.000
_cell.length_c   1.000
_cell.angle_alpha   90.00
_cell.angle_beta   90.00
_cell.angle_gamma   90.00
#
_symmetry.space_group_name_H-M   'P 1'
#
loop_
_entity.id
_entity.type
_entity.pdbx_description
1 polymer ?
#
loop_
_entity_poly.entity_id
_entity_poly.type
_entity_poly.pdbx_seq_one_letter_code
_entity_poly.pdbx_strand_id
1 'polypeptide(L)'
;MKRRVIVFLLALTLICPAILFPFANTAHAANSSTWYKTTDASNVDWLMLKTHATTNTMGIAPANFSLADMVLEMDVKPATNPVFPNWAHHEIYFGYQNANNHYYISVHGATGAIGLYKKRNGVAMKLGDNTVTALKHALDTTTHYKITVTSGAIQVLANDTLILSANDAEFSSGKVGVGVAGFYNLPNNNAVTSLTLAVGGLKVSDSTGLDLGGGIFGGGLSDWTFTVPKLDLNRLEEHFVYTNGWKVPADAEGWATNASGMGAGYKAEVHDQKLYIESANGGSSGFYVKKTLAAPYSATKVIITYKLHINEISGASEWFPGIIDSSGSGNSVPALRLTGSGELETISDSTATIVAELQAGRDYEVGLVIDTISDTQDIYIGDDDGNNVVMMNQSLANPVDSVQGIAFNVAGKMVLDDLVIEEYNATTAARLQQIFTQNAQSKVDHLPDLQTRLPQGILLSLYSSDVYVDGTRTKLNDDDTVLPVVQNGDVLLPKDFVTAKLGSTSVTAELINGSEYVSIQAVAAEKNLYVWNNGTLYAVSDDANLFTAGDESLLTGIEQTFGVYVSPQGSDTNNGTYHAPFLTLEKARDVVRQRKGSTGIPVGGITVYLMGGQYSRSSTFTLDASDSGRAKAPITYRSYPGQNAKLSGAKKIPSSAFSAVTDQAIISRLKDGYAGKVIQADLYALGFTTNELGSIQRTNSNTQSLPDSAALYIDGTKQTIA
;
A
#
# COMPACT_ATOMS: atom_id res chain seq x y z
N MET A 1 -29.43 0.82 65.41
CA MET A 1 -30.20 -0.45 65.41
C MET A 1 -29.34 -1.49 64.67
N LYS A 2 -29.04 -2.68 65.22
CA LYS A 2 -29.80 -3.95 65.08
C LYS A 2 -30.06 -4.31 63.59
N ARG A 3 -29.61 -5.43 62.99
CA ARG A 3 -29.20 -6.77 63.53
C ARG A 3 -28.08 -7.48 62.67
N ARG A 4 -27.24 -8.31 63.35
CA ARG A 4 -26.81 -9.74 63.11
C ARG A 4 -26.43 -10.21 61.67
N VAL A 5 -25.32 -10.90 61.33
CA VAL A 5 -24.32 -11.82 62.01
C VAL A 5 -24.77 -13.31 62.10
N ILE A 6 -23.81 -14.28 61.92
CA ILE A 6 -23.89 -15.80 61.91
C ILE A 6 -24.05 -16.40 60.48
N VAL A 7 -23.39 -17.48 59.95
CA VAL A 7 -22.25 -18.43 60.23
C VAL A 7 -21.98 -19.29 58.93
N PHE A 8 -21.01 -20.23 58.72
CA PHE A 8 -19.53 -20.37 58.92
C PHE A 8 -19.09 -21.87 58.67
N LEU A 9 -17.95 -22.12 57.98
CA LEU A 9 -16.99 -23.27 58.13
C LEU A 9 -17.09 -24.61 57.28
N LEU A 10 -16.00 -24.91 56.55
CA LEU A 10 -15.27 -26.19 56.22
C LEU A 10 -15.81 -27.41 55.41
N ALA A 11 -14.89 -27.94 54.58
CA ALA A 11 -14.47 -29.36 54.37
C ALA A 11 -15.37 -30.39 53.61
N LEU A 12 -14.86 -31.48 52.99
CA LEU A 12 -13.55 -31.77 52.33
C LEU A 12 -13.64 -33.09 51.49
N THR A 13 -13.30 -33.04 50.19
CA THR A 13 -12.82 -34.11 49.24
C THR A 13 -13.44 -35.54 49.11
N LEU A 14 -13.53 -35.97 47.83
CA LEU A 14 -13.15 -37.27 47.24
C LEU A 14 -13.97 -38.57 47.46
N ILE A 15 -14.56 -39.06 46.36
CA ILE A 15 -14.55 -40.48 45.92
C ILE A 15 -14.25 -40.51 44.39
N CYS A 16 -13.63 -41.59 43.89
CA CYS A 16 -13.07 -41.80 42.53
C CYS A 16 -13.79 -42.98 41.79
N PRO A 17 -13.36 -43.46 40.59
CA PRO A 17 -12.93 -42.77 39.35
C PRO A 17 -13.45 -43.42 38.01
N ALA A 18 -13.17 -42.77 36.86
CA ALA A 18 -13.07 -43.34 35.48
C ALA A 18 -14.37 -43.92 34.82
N ILE A 19 -14.52 -44.09 33.49
CA ILE A 19 -13.62 -44.12 32.31
C ILE A 19 -14.33 -43.47 31.10
N LEU A 20 -13.66 -42.65 30.27
CA LEU A 20 -13.73 -42.62 28.78
C LEU A 20 -12.95 -41.43 28.16
N PHE A 21 -12.23 -41.69 27.07
CA PHE A 21 -11.69 -40.75 26.07
C PHE A 21 -12.58 -40.87 24.80
N PRO A 22 -12.65 -39.89 23.84
CA PRO A 22 -11.48 -39.24 23.24
C PRO A 22 -11.62 -37.79 22.68
N PHE A 23 -10.50 -37.29 22.11
CA PHE A 23 -10.33 -36.22 21.09
C PHE A 23 -11.00 -34.83 21.21
N ALA A 24 -10.12 -33.83 21.43
CA ALA A 24 -9.91 -32.60 20.64
C ALA A 24 -11.00 -31.49 20.52
N ASN A 25 -10.49 -30.26 20.30
CA ASN A 25 -11.20 -28.99 20.06
C ASN A 25 -11.99 -28.46 21.29
N THR A 26 -12.30 -27.15 21.43
CA THR A 26 -12.33 -26.05 20.45
C THR A 26 -11.59 -24.78 20.91
N ALA A 27 -10.89 -24.13 19.98
CA ALA A 27 -10.79 -22.66 20.00
C ALA A 27 -12.01 -22.12 19.21
N HIS A 28 -12.68 -21.09 19.72
CA HIS A 28 -13.73 -20.38 18.98
C HIS A 28 -13.13 -19.23 18.17
N ALA A 29 -13.70 -18.94 16.99
CA ALA A 29 -13.08 -18.11 15.96
C ALA A 29 -13.87 -16.82 15.65
N ALA A 30 -13.16 -15.84 15.10
CA ALA A 30 -13.66 -14.48 14.83
C ALA A 30 -14.71 -14.37 13.69
N ASN A 31 -15.46 -13.26 13.76
CA ASN A 31 -16.82 -13.11 13.23
C ASN A 31 -16.97 -12.54 11.80
N SER A 32 -15.90 -12.42 11.01
CA SER A 32 -15.98 -11.85 9.65
C SER A 32 -15.93 -12.88 8.51
N SER A 33 -16.54 -12.50 7.38
CA SER A 33 -16.38 -13.15 6.07
C SER A 33 -15.04 -12.74 5.44
N THR A 34 -14.29 -13.69 4.89
CA THR A 34 -12.92 -13.43 4.39
C THR A 34 -12.58 -14.27 3.16
N TRP A 35 -11.52 -13.88 2.46
CA TRP A 35 -10.89 -14.71 1.43
C TRP A 35 -9.37 -14.69 1.59
N TYR A 36 -8.70 -15.72 1.07
CA TYR A 36 -7.24 -15.81 1.02
C TYR A 36 -6.81 -16.81 -0.06
N LYS A 37 -5.53 -16.78 -0.47
CA LYS A 37 -4.93 -17.84 -1.29
C LYS A 37 -4.32 -18.90 -0.36
N THR A 38 -4.41 -20.17 -0.73
CA THR A 38 -3.58 -21.24 -0.16
C THR A 38 -3.09 -22.16 -1.28
N THR A 39 -2.10 -22.99 -0.98
CA THR A 39 -1.60 -24.03 -1.88
C THR A 39 -1.60 -25.35 -1.11
N ASP A 40 -2.02 -26.46 -1.73
CA ASP A 40 -2.08 -27.75 -1.06
C ASP A 40 -0.79 -28.59 -1.17
N ALA A 41 -0.78 -29.76 -0.54
CA ALA A 41 0.36 -30.67 -0.50
C ALA A 41 0.77 -31.25 -1.88
N SER A 42 0.01 -30.99 -2.95
CA SER A 42 0.33 -31.33 -4.34
C SER A 42 0.80 -30.11 -5.16
N ASN A 43 1.07 -28.98 -4.50
CA ASN A 43 1.35 -27.67 -5.10
C ASN A 43 0.19 -27.12 -5.96
N VAL A 44 -1.06 -27.54 -5.72
CA VAL A 44 -2.24 -26.96 -6.39
C VAL A 44 -2.67 -25.71 -5.65
N ASP A 45 -2.85 -24.61 -6.39
CA ASP A 45 -3.35 -23.34 -5.86
C ASP A 45 -4.87 -23.34 -5.69
N TRP A 46 -5.32 -22.80 -4.55
CA TRP A 46 -6.73 -22.68 -4.18
C TRP A 46 -7.05 -21.26 -3.70
N LEU A 47 -8.12 -20.68 -4.24
CA LEU A 47 -8.79 -19.52 -3.67
C LEU A 47 -9.73 -19.99 -2.55
N MET A 48 -9.47 -19.54 -1.33
CA MET A 48 -10.27 -19.85 -0.15
C MET A 48 -11.31 -18.75 0.04
N LEU A 49 -12.59 -19.12 0.11
CA LEU A 49 -13.72 -18.23 0.38
C LEU A 49 -14.42 -18.68 1.66
N LYS A 50 -14.38 -17.86 2.71
CA LYS A 50 -15.05 -18.10 4.00
C LYS A 50 -16.21 -17.11 4.16
N THR A 51 -17.38 -17.59 4.57
CA THR A 51 -18.45 -16.72 5.11
C THR A 51 -18.45 -16.69 6.63
N HIS A 52 -19.05 -15.64 7.17
CA HIS A 52 -19.55 -15.63 8.54
C HIS A 52 -20.92 -14.94 8.66
N ALA A 53 -21.78 -15.52 9.51
CA ALA A 53 -23.15 -15.10 9.77
C ALA A 53 -23.95 -14.88 8.47
N THR A 54 -24.69 -13.77 8.36
CA THR A 54 -25.61 -13.48 7.25
C THR A 54 -24.94 -12.87 6.01
N THR A 55 -23.60 -12.83 5.96
CA THR A 55 -22.85 -12.13 4.90
C THR A 55 -22.35 -13.10 3.82
N ASN A 56 -22.46 -12.68 2.56
CA ASN A 56 -22.00 -13.42 1.39
C ASN A 56 -20.57 -12.99 1.03
N THR A 57 -19.74 -13.93 0.59
CA THR A 57 -18.39 -13.66 0.05
C THR A 57 -18.39 -13.98 -1.44
N MET A 58 -17.98 -13.04 -2.30
CA MET A 58 -17.96 -13.24 -3.76
C MET A 58 -16.70 -12.65 -4.37
N GLY A 59 -16.02 -13.42 -5.24
CA GLY A 59 -14.92 -12.95 -6.09
C GLY A 59 -15.35 -12.95 -7.56
N ILE A 60 -15.06 -11.86 -8.27
CA ILE A 60 -15.31 -11.71 -9.72
C ILE A 60 -13.99 -11.43 -10.44
N ALA A 61 -13.69 -12.21 -11.48
CA ALA A 61 -12.51 -12.03 -12.32
C ALA A 61 -12.56 -10.68 -13.09
N PRO A 62 -11.42 -10.03 -13.37
CA PRO A 62 -11.42 -8.74 -14.06
C PRO A 62 -11.90 -8.82 -15.52
N ALA A 63 -11.58 -9.91 -16.22
CA ALA A 63 -11.83 -10.08 -17.64
C ALA A 63 -13.30 -10.34 -18.01
N ASN A 64 -13.72 -9.85 -19.18
CA ASN A 64 -15.01 -10.14 -19.80
C ASN A 64 -14.84 -11.23 -20.86
N PHE A 65 -15.69 -12.25 -20.81
CA PHE A 65 -15.70 -13.39 -21.74
C PHE A 65 -16.92 -13.33 -22.65
N SER A 66 -16.81 -13.88 -23.86
CA SER A 66 -17.98 -14.11 -24.73
C SER A 66 -18.77 -15.31 -24.24
N LEU A 67 -20.11 -15.22 -24.27
CA LEU A 67 -21.03 -16.35 -24.00
C LEU A 67 -21.59 -16.95 -25.31
N ALA A 68 -21.01 -16.60 -26.46
CA ALA A 68 -21.39 -17.19 -27.75
C ALA A 68 -20.98 -18.66 -27.86
N ASP A 69 -19.77 -18.99 -27.37
CA ASP A 69 -19.29 -20.35 -27.13
C ASP A 69 -18.27 -20.32 -25.98
N MET A 70 -18.71 -20.68 -24.78
CA MET A 70 -17.95 -20.58 -23.53
C MET A 70 -18.00 -21.90 -22.77
N VAL A 71 -16.87 -22.29 -22.20
CA VAL A 71 -16.69 -23.44 -21.31
C VAL A 71 -15.94 -22.94 -20.07
N LEU A 72 -16.66 -22.80 -18.96
CA LEU A 72 -16.13 -22.39 -17.65
C LEU A 72 -15.95 -23.65 -16.79
N GLU A 73 -14.71 -23.96 -16.42
CA GLU A 73 -14.32 -25.15 -15.65
C GLU A 73 -13.68 -24.74 -14.32
N MET A 74 -13.97 -25.47 -13.23
CA MET A 74 -13.33 -25.28 -11.91
C MET A 74 -13.56 -26.46 -10.96
N ASP A 75 -12.69 -26.59 -9.97
CA ASP A 75 -12.83 -27.52 -8.86
C ASP A 75 -13.31 -26.80 -7.60
N VAL A 76 -14.38 -27.28 -6.95
CA VAL A 76 -14.92 -26.72 -5.70
C VAL A 76 -14.88 -27.78 -4.60
N LYS A 77 -14.23 -27.46 -3.48
CA LYS A 77 -13.98 -28.38 -2.36
C LYS A 77 -14.36 -27.71 -1.02
N PRO A 78 -15.39 -28.19 -0.30
CA PRO A 78 -15.74 -27.67 1.03
C PRO A 78 -14.64 -27.97 2.06
N ALA A 79 -14.13 -26.95 2.74
CA ALA A 79 -12.94 -27.04 3.60
C ALA A 79 -13.25 -26.95 5.12
N THR A 80 -14.51 -27.19 5.51
CA THR A 80 -15.00 -27.10 6.90
C THR A 80 -16.05 -28.18 7.18
N ASN A 81 -16.18 -28.64 8.44
CA ASN A 81 -16.86 -29.89 8.81
C ASN A 81 -17.60 -29.75 10.18
N PRO A 82 -18.68 -30.50 10.47
CA PRO A 82 -19.92 -30.53 9.70
C PRO A 82 -21.17 -30.39 10.62
N VAL A 83 -21.64 -29.18 10.86
CA VAL A 83 -23.08 -28.95 11.09
C VAL A 83 -23.51 -27.89 10.10
N PHE A 84 -23.48 -28.21 8.80
CA PHE A 84 -23.84 -27.27 7.75
C PHE A 84 -25.26 -26.75 8.01
N PRO A 85 -25.46 -25.44 8.27
CA PRO A 85 -26.80 -24.92 8.47
C PRO A 85 -27.60 -25.09 7.17
N ASN A 86 -28.91 -25.28 7.31
CA ASN A 86 -29.82 -25.66 6.21
C ASN A 86 -30.04 -24.56 5.15
N TRP A 87 -29.12 -23.61 5.02
CA TRP A 87 -29.19 -22.42 4.16
C TRP A 87 -27.81 -21.96 3.64
N ALA A 88 -26.75 -22.77 3.78
CA ALA A 88 -25.43 -22.43 3.23
C ALA A 88 -25.32 -22.86 1.75
N HIS A 89 -25.04 -21.91 0.87
CA HIS A 89 -24.91 -22.11 -0.57
C HIS A 89 -23.48 -21.84 -1.07
N HIS A 90 -23.05 -22.56 -2.11
CA HIS A 90 -21.98 -22.09 -3.01
C HIS A 90 -22.56 -21.64 -4.35
N GLU A 91 -21.97 -20.60 -4.94
CA GLU A 91 -22.46 -19.98 -6.16
C GLU A 91 -21.34 -19.79 -7.18
N ILE A 92 -21.67 -19.97 -8.46
CA ILE A 92 -20.75 -19.78 -9.59
C ILE A 92 -21.42 -18.84 -10.57
N TYR A 93 -20.78 -17.70 -10.86
CA TYR A 93 -21.32 -16.59 -11.65
C TYR A 93 -20.72 -16.56 -13.06
N PHE A 94 -21.53 -16.25 -14.07
CA PHE A 94 -21.09 -16.10 -15.46
C PHE A 94 -21.99 -15.12 -16.23
N GLY A 95 -21.47 -14.53 -17.32
CA GLY A 95 -22.13 -13.43 -18.01
C GLY A 95 -22.34 -12.21 -17.09
N TYR A 96 -21.47 -12.02 -16.10
CA TYR A 96 -21.67 -11.07 -15.02
C TYR A 96 -21.37 -9.64 -15.46
N GLN A 97 -22.41 -8.79 -15.44
CA GLN A 97 -22.27 -7.35 -15.69
C GLN A 97 -22.06 -6.59 -14.38
N ASN A 98 -22.84 -6.96 -13.36
CA ASN A 98 -22.88 -6.35 -12.03
C ASN A 98 -23.73 -7.21 -11.07
N ALA A 99 -23.77 -6.85 -9.79
CA ALA A 99 -24.50 -7.58 -8.75
C ALA A 99 -26.03 -7.68 -8.97
N ASN A 100 -26.58 -6.98 -9.97
CA ASN A 100 -28.00 -7.00 -10.35
C ASN A 100 -28.27 -7.72 -11.69
N ASN A 101 -27.25 -8.01 -12.50
CA ASN A 101 -27.37 -8.53 -13.86
C ASN A 101 -26.25 -9.55 -14.15
N HIS A 102 -26.59 -10.84 -14.07
CA HIS A 102 -25.69 -11.98 -14.27
C HIS A 102 -26.47 -13.31 -14.35
N TYR A 103 -25.86 -14.37 -14.88
CA TYR A 103 -26.27 -15.74 -14.58
C TYR A 103 -25.52 -16.27 -13.37
N TYR A 104 -26.13 -17.20 -12.65
CA TYR A 104 -25.45 -17.96 -11.61
C TYR A 104 -26.08 -19.35 -11.40
N ILE A 105 -25.26 -20.32 -11.03
CA ILE A 105 -25.77 -21.51 -10.32
C ILE A 105 -25.61 -21.30 -8.82
N SER A 106 -26.49 -21.91 -8.03
CA SER A 106 -26.49 -21.87 -6.58
C SER A 106 -26.79 -23.27 -6.03
N VAL A 107 -25.86 -23.80 -5.22
CA VAL A 107 -25.83 -25.19 -4.75
C VAL A 107 -25.94 -25.22 -3.22
N HIS A 108 -26.98 -25.89 -2.72
CA HIS A 108 -27.38 -25.88 -1.32
C HIS A 108 -26.73 -27.02 -0.53
N GLY A 109 -25.78 -26.68 0.35
CA GLY A 109 -24.82 -27.64 0.91
C GLY A 109 -25.42 -28.81 1.70
N ALA A 110 -26.50 -28.61 2.47
CA ALA A 110 -27.11 -29.68 3.25
C ALA A 110 -27.95 -30.69 2.41
N THR A 111 -28.38 -30.31 1.20
CA THR A 111 -29.36 -31.08 0.41
C THR A 111 -28.80 -31.58 -0.92
N GLY A 112 -27.83 -30.87 -1.52
CA GLY A 112 -27.43 -31.09 -2.91
C GLY A 112 -28.45 -30.55 -3.92
N ALA A 113 -29.42 -29.73 -3.47
CA ALA A 113 -30.30 -29.00 -4.37
C ALA A 113 -29.51 -27.92 -5.12
N ILE A 114 -29.63 -27.91 -6.45
CA ILE A 114 -28.96 -26.95 -7.33
C ILE A 114 -30.01 -26.24 -8.18
N GLY A 115 -29.90 -24.92 -8.28
CA GLY A 115 -30.67 -24.13 -9.23
C GLY A 115 -29.76 -23.29 -10.13
N LEU A 116 -30.14 -23.19 -11.41
CA LEU A 116 -29.60 -22.24 -12.37
C LEU A 116 -30.55 -21.04 -12.44
N TYR A 117 -30.00 -19.83 -12.33
CA TYR A 117 -30.73 -18.59 -12.21
C TYR A 117 -30.18 -17.51 -13.16
N LYS A 118 -31.07 -16.67 -13.66
CA LYS A 118 -30.76 -15.36 -14.23
C LYS A 118 -31.16 -14.28 -13.24
N LYS A 119 -30.24 -13.40 -12.86
CA LYS A 119 -30.55 -12.14 -12.17
C LYS A 119 -30.67 -11.03 -13.21
N ARG A 120 -31.79 -10.31 -13.23
CA ARG A 120 -32.04 -9.14 -14.09
C ARG A 120 -32.56 -7.99 -13.23
N ASN A 121 -31.89 -6.84 -13.27
CA ASN A 121 -32.24 -5.65 -12.46
C ASN A 121 -32.49 -5.97 -10.97
N GLY A 122 -31.68 -6.89 -10.42
CA GLY A 122 -31.76 -7.33 -9.02
C GLY A 122 -32.69 -8.52 -8.77
N VAL A 123 -33.65 -8.78 -9.67
CA VAL A 123 -34.64 -9.87 -9.54
C VAL A 123 -34.05 -11.18 -10.05
N ALA A 124 -33.99 -12.19 -9.19
CA ALA A 124 -33.59 -13.55 -9.56
C ALA A 124 -34.78 -14.32 -10.18
N MET A 125 -34.54 -14.95 -11.32
CA MET A 125 -35.47 -15.83 -12.04
C MET A 125 -34.82 -17.19 -12.22
N LYS A 126 -35.49 -18.26 -11.77
CA LYS A 126 -35.01 -19.63 -11.97
C LYS A 126 -35.16 -20.03 -13.43
N LEU A 127 -34.10 -20.55 -14.04
CA LEU A 127 -34.10 -21.14 -15.38
C LEU A 127 -34.25 -22.67 -15.35
N GLY A 128 -33.78 -23.31 -14.28
CA GLY A 128 -34.00 -24.73 -13.99
C GLY A 128 -33.44 -25.12 -12.62
N ASP A 129 -33.87 -26.27 -12.09
CA ASP A 129 -33.38 -26.84 -10.83
C ASP A 129 -33.41 -28.37 -10.80
N ASN A 130 -32.59 -28.93 -9.91
CA ASN A 130 -32.40 -30.37 -9.72
C ASN A 130 -31.96 -30.62 -8.26
N THR A 131 -31.90 -31.88 -7.81
CA THR A 131 -31.31 -32.26 -6.52
C THR A 131 -30.43 -33.48 -6.69
N VAL A 132 -29.13 -33.25 -6.55
CA VAL A 132 -28.08 -34.25 -6.78
C VAL A 132 -27.37 -34.49 -5.45
N THR A 133 -27.68 -35.62 -4.81
CA THR A 133 -27.19 -35.95 -3.45
C THR A 133 -25.67 -35.93 -3.32
N ALA A 134 -24.93 -36.15 -4.42
CA ALA A 134 -23.47 -36.06 -4.47
C ALA A 134 -22.91 -34.62 -4.35
N LEU A 135 -23.74 -33.59 -4.58
CA LEU A 135 -23.37 -32.17 -4.42
C LEU A 135 -23.59 -31.66 -2.98
N LYS A 136 -23.98 -32.53 -2.05
CA LYS A 136 -23.97 -32.19 -0.63
C LYS A 136 -22.55 -31.89 -0.18
N HIS A 137 -22.39 -30.82 0.59
CA HIS A 137 -21.07 -30.46 1.09
C HIS A 137 -20.57 -31.55 2.05
N ALA A 138 -19.44 -32.15 1.69
CA ALA A 138 -18.66 -33.03 2.54
C ALA A 138 -17.23 -32.47 2.60
N LEU A 139 -16.59 -32.56 3.77
CA LEU A 139 -15.22 -32.07 3.96
C LEU A 139 -14.28 -32.69 2.93
N ASP A 140 -13.43 -31.85 2.34
CA ASP A 140 -12.37 -32.18 1.38
C ASP A 140 -12.83 -32.98 0.16
N THR A 141 -14.14 -33.01 -0.11
CA THR A 141 -14.73 -33.68 -1.26
C THR A 141 -14.83 -32.69 -2.42
N THR A 142 -13.87 -32.77 -3.35
CA THR A 142 -13.87 -31.95 -4.57
C THR A 142 -15.02 -32.35 -5.50
N THR A 143 -15.73 -31.37 -6.03
CA THR A 143 -16.61 -31.49 -7.20
C THR A 143 -16.01 -30.69 -8.35
N HIS A 144 -15.79 -31.33 -9.50
CA HIS A 144 -15.43 -30.65 -10.73
C HIS A 144 -16.70 -30.10 -11.39
N TYR A 145 -16.77 -28.78 -11.61
CA TYR A 145 -17.87 -28.12 -12.32
C TYR A 145 -17.44 -27.68 -13.70
N LYS A 146 -18.35 -27.90 -14.66
CA LYS A 146 -18.20 -27.46 -16.05
C LYS A 146 -19.50 -26.84 -16.53
N ILE A 147 -19.48 -25.55 -16.82
CA ILE A 147 -20.62 -24.78 -17.34
C ILE A 147 -20.31 -24.46 -18.81
N THR A 148 -21.13 -24.97 -19.73
CA THR A 148 -21.04 -24.62 -21.15
C THR A 148 -22.17 -23.66 -21.54
N VAL A 149 -21.85 -22.68 -22.38
CA VAL A 149 -22.82 -21.74 -22.97
C VAL A 149 -22.51 -21.61 -24.46
N THR A 150 -23.33 -22.23 -25.30
CA THR A 150 -23.16 -22.21 -26.77
C THR A 150 -24.44 -21.68 -27.39
N SER A 151 -24.39 -20.51 -28.03
CA SER A 151 -25.53 -19.82 -28.65
C SER A 151 -26.78 -19.70 -27.75
N GLY A 152 -26.59 -19.48 -26.45
CA GLY A 152 -27.66 -19.37 -25.46
C GLY A 152 -28.23 -20.71 -24.97
N ALA A 153 -27.69 -21.85 -25.41
CA ALA A 153 -27.89 -23.12 -24.70
C ALA A 153 -26.90 -23.19 -23.54
N ILE A 154 -27.41 -23.15 -22.31
CA ILE A 154 -26.65 -23.24 -21.07
C ILE A 154 -26.74 -24.68 -20.56
N GLN A 155 -25.60 -25.32 -20.30
CA GLN A 155 -25.53 -26.61 -19.63
C GLN A 155 -24.61 -26.53 -18.41
N VAL A 156 -24.97 -27.27 -17.36
CA VAL A 156 -24.19 -27.39 -16.12
C VAL A 156 -23.92 -28.87 -15.91
N LEU A 157 -22.64 -29.22 -15.84
CA LEU A 157 -22.16 -30.55 -15.52
C LEU A 157 -21.42 -30.50 -14.18
N ALA A 158 -21.53 -31.59 -13.42
CA ALA A 158 -20.69 -31.84 -12.25
C ALA A 158 -20.11 -33.26 -12.36
N ASN A 159 -18.79 -33.39 -12.18
CA ASN A 159 -18.04 -34.63 -12.40
C ASN A 159 -18.42 -35.28 -13.74
N ASP A 160 -18.33 -34.48 -14.82
CA ASP A 160 -18.72 -34.77 -16.21
C ASP A 160 -20.17 -35.25 -16.45
N THR A 161 -21.02 -35.26 -15.42
CA THR A 161 -22.42 -35.63 -15.51
C THR A 161 -23.28 -34.38 -15.71
N LEU A 162 -24.11 -34.34 -16.76
CA LEU A 162 -25.06 -33.26 -16.99
C LEU A 162 -26.13 -33.23 -15.89
N ILE A 163 -26.22 -32.11 -15.16
CA ILE A 163 -27.13 -31.94 -14.01
C ILE A 163 -28.18 -30.83 -14.20
N LEU A 164 -27.93 -29.82 -15.03
CA LEU A 164 -28.92 -28.81 -15.45
C LEU A 164 -28.73 -28.42 -16.92
N SER A 165 -29.82 -28.02 -17.57
CA SER A 165 -29.81 -27.37 -18.88
C SER A 165 -30.92 -26.33 -18.98
N ALA A 166 -30.66 -25.24 -19.70
CA ALA A 166 -31.64 -24.21 -20.01
C ALA A 166 -31.29 -23.53 -21.34
N ASN A 167 -32.25 -22.77 -21.91
CA ASN A 167 -32.03 -21.93 -23.07
C ASN A 167 -32.35 -20.48 -22.72
N ASP A 168 -31.30 -19.65 -22.59
CA ASP A 168 -31.42 -18.23 -22.28
C ASP A 168 -30.23 -17.44 -22.88
N ALA A 169 -30.50 -16.28 -23.47
CA ALA A 169 -29.55 -15.48 -24.23
C ALA A 169 -29.54 -14.00 -23.84
N GLU A 170 -29.91 -13.68 -22.59
CA GLU A 170 -29.92 -12.31 -22.06
C GLU A 170 -28.54 -11.63 -22.11
N PHE A 171 -27.50 -12.34 -21.67
CA PHE A 171 -26.14 -11.84 -21.56
C PHE A 171 -25.27 -12.56 -22.59
N SER A 172 -24.82 -11.84 -23.62
CA SER A 172 -23.98 -12.37 -24.71
C SER A 172 -22.48 -12.34 -24.39
N SER A 173 -22.09 -11.63 -23.34
CA SER A 173 -20.73 -11.58 -22.79
C SER A 173 -20.79 -11.16 -21.31
N GLY A 174 -19.68 -11.27 -20.57
CA GLY A 174 -19.56 -10.73 -19.22
C GLY A 174 -18.47 -11.43 -18.40
N LYS A 175 -18.31 -11.02 -17.13
CA LYS A 175 -17.30 -11.60 -16.23
C LYS A 175 -17.72 -12.98 -15.72
N VAL A 176 -16.77 -13.72 -15.18
CA VAL A 176 -16.99 -14.97 -14.41
C VAL A 176 -16.56 -14.77 -12.95
N GLY A 177 -17.04 -15.63 -12.06
CA GLY A 177 -16.65 -15.58 -10.65
C GLY A 177 -17.26 -16.68 -9.80
N VAL A 178 -16.97 -16.62 -8.51
CA VAL A 178 -17.34 -17.63 -7.50
C VAL A 178 -17.75 -16.96 -6.19
N GLY A 179 -18.61 -17.62 -5.42
CA GLY A 179 -19.05 -17.09 -4.13
C GLY A 179 -19.70 -18.11 -3.21
N VAL A 180 -20.05 -17.61 -2.04
CA VAL A 180 -20.63 -18.35 -0.92
C VAL A 180 -21.74 -17.48 -0.32
N ALA A 181 -22.93 -18.04 -0.12
CA ALA A 181 -24.13 -17.24 0.13
C ALA A 181 -25.19 -17.96 1.00
N GLY A 182 -26.28 -17.25 1.31
CA GLY A 182 -27.59 -17.87 1.57
C GLY A 182 -28.07 -17.90 3.03
N PHE A 183 -27.26 -17.43 3.98
CA PHE A 183 -27.52 -17.50 5.43
C PHE A 183 -28.67 -16.56 5.89
N TYR A 184 -29.90 -16.88 5.50
CA TYR A 184 -31.11 -16.16 5.89
C TYR A 184 -31.86 -16.90 7.02
N ASN A 185 -32.17 -16.20 8.12
CA ASN A 185 -32.90 -16.71 9.28
C ASN A 185 -32.24 -17.90 10.00
N LEU A 186 -31.07 -17.67 10.62
CA LEU A 186 -30.48 -18.61 11.57
C LEU A 186 -31.44 -18.87 12.77
N PRO A 187 -31.61 -20.13 13.22
CA PRO A 187 -32.36 -20.43 14.45
C PRO A 187 -31.57 -20.01 15.69
N ASN A 188 -32.26 -19.78 16.81
CA ASN A 188 -31.72 -19.27 18.09
C ASN A 188 -30.75 -20.22 18.84
N ASN A 189 -30.09 -21.16 18.16
CA ASN A 189 -29.10 -22.07 18.72
C ASN A 189 -27.87 -22.07 17.82
N ASN A 190 -26.70 -21.74 18.38
CA ASN A 190 -25.50 -21.26 17.65
C ASN A 190 -24.70 -22.38 16.93
N ALA A 191 -25.39 -23.33 16.31
CA ALA A 191 -24.80 -24.44 15.59
C ALA A 191 -24.33 -24.03 14.18
N VAL A 192 -23.07 -23.57 14.12
CA VAL A 192 -22.29 -23.20 12.91
C VAL A 192 -22.78 -21.95 12.17
N THR A 193 -21.88 -20.97 12.09
CA THR A 193 -22.08 -19.64 11.51
C THR A 193 -21.21 -19.38 10.27
N SER A 194 -20.47 -20.37 9.77
CA SER A 194 -19.52 -20.21 8.65
C SER A 194 -19.50 -21.40 7.70
N LEU A 195 -19.09 -21.13 6.46
CA LEU A 195 -18.74 -22.12 5.45
C LEU A 195 -17.45 -21.65 4.77
N THR A 196 -16.44 -22.51 4.69
CA THR A 196 -15.25 -22.28 3.86
C THR A 196 -15.26 -23.19 2.64
N LEU A 197 -15.03 -22.63 1.45
CA LEU A 197 -14.75 -23.35 0.22
C LEU A 197 -13.33 -23.10 -0.23
N ALA A 198 -12.69 -24.11 -0.80
CA ALA A 198 -11.55 -23.99 -1.67
C ALA A 198 -12.03 -24.06 -3.14
N VAL A 199 -11.60 -23.13 -3.98
CA VAL A 199 -11.82 -23.13 -5.43
C VAL A 199 -10.48 -23.23 -6.15
N GLY A 200 -10.33 -24.24 -7.01
CA GLY A 200 -9.12 -24.55 -7.78
C GLY A 200 -9.45 -24.77 -9.27
N GLY A 201 -8.43 -25.02 -10.09
CA GLY A 201 -8.61 -25.45 -11.49
C GLY A 201 -9.35 -24.47 -12.44
N LEU A 202 -9.55 -23.21 -12.05
CA LEU A 202 -10.41 -22.27 -12.78
C LEU A 202 -9.87 -21.90 -14.16
N LYS A 203 -10.65 -22.25 -15.19
CA LYS A 203 -10.33 -22.04 -16.62
C LYS A 203 -11.56 -21.55 -17.38
N VAL A 204 -11.34 -20.73 -18.40
CA VAL A 204 -12.36 -20.39 -19.41
C VAL A 204 -11.80 -20.68 -20.80
N SER A 205 -12.49 -21.52 -21.55
CA SER A 205 -12.16 -21.88 -22.94
C SER A 205 -13.39 -21.87 -23.85
N ASP A 206 -13.23 -22.08 -25.15
CA ASP A 206 -14.35 -22.39 -26.06
C ASP A 206 -14.64 -23.90 -26.11
N SER A 207 -15.61 -24.33 -26.94
CA SER A 207 -15.95 -25.75 -27.11
C SER A 207 -14.86 -26.60 -27.80
N THR A 208 -13.86 -25.97 -28.42
CA THR A 208 -12.68 -26.64 -28.98
C THR A 208 -11.58 -26.87 -27.92
N GLY A 209 -11.72 -26.22 -26.76
CA GLY A 209 -10.74 -26.23 -25.67
C GLY A 209 -9.71 -25.11 -25.74
N LEU A 210 -9.79 -24.23 -26.75
CA LEU A 210 -8.95 -23.04 -26.88
C LEU A 210 -9.16 -22.13 -25.67
N ASP A 211 -8.07 -21.76 -25.01
CA ASP A 211 -8.11 -20.89 -23.83
C ASP A 211 -8.55 -19.46 -24.23
N LEU A 212 -9.56 -18.93 -23.54
CA LEU A 212 -10.15 -17.61 -23.80
C LEU A 212 -9.68 -16.53 -22.82
N GLY A 213 -8.81 -16.85 -21.85
CA GLY A 213 -8.32 -15.86 -20.87
C GLY A 213 -6.97 -16.17 -20.19
N GLY A 214 -6.36 -17.31 -20.51
CA GLY A 214 -5.43 -17.97 -19.62
C GLY A 214 -6.17 -18.69 -18.49
N GLY A 215 -5.55 -19.73 -17.92
CA GLY A 215 -5.98 -20.26 -16.62
C GLY A 215 -5.96 -19.14 -15.58
N ILE A 216 -7.11 -18.79 -15.01
CA ILE A 216 -7.29 -17.51 -14.30
C ILE A 216 -6.53 -17.49 -12.95
N PHE A 217 -6.11 -18.64 -12.44
CA PHE A 217 -5.17 -18.75 -11.31
C PHE A 217 -3.69 -18.59 -11.71
N GLY A 218 -3.33 -18.75 -12.99
CA GLY A 218 -1.96 -18.61 -13.50
C GLY A 218 -1.50 -17.17 -13.68
N GLY A 219 -2.40 -16.18 -13.61
CA GLY A 219 -2.08 -14.76 -13.70
C GLY A 219 -3.03 -13.89 -12.87
N GLY A 220 -2.54 -13.35 -11.75
CA GLY A 220 -3.16 -12.21 -11.08
C GLY A 220 -4.45 -12.47 -10.28
N LEU A 221 -4.39 -13.28 -9.21
CA LEU A 221 -5.45 -13.27 -8.18
C LEU A 221 -5.61 -11.91 -7.47
N SER A 222 -4.60 -11.04 -7.57
CA SER A 222 -4.62 -9.63 -7.19
C SER A 222 -5.70 -8.80 -7.90
N ASP A 223 -6.08 -9.21 -9.11
CA ASP A 223 -6.85 -8.37 -10.04
C ASP A 223 -8.36 -8.66 -9.93
N TRP A 224 -8.72 -9.60 -9.05
CA TRP A 224 -10.09 -10.00 -8.76
C TRP A 224 -10.81 -8.97 -7.89
N THR A 225 -12.03 -8.62 -8.29
CA THR A 225 -12.90 -7.75 -7.49
C THR A 225 -13.66 -8.60 -6.47
N PHE A 226 -13.29 -8.49 -5.19
CA PHE A 226 -13.97 -9.19 -4.11
C PHE A 226 -15.03 -8.31 -3.44
N THR A 227 -16.24 -8.86 -3.30
CA THR A 227 -17.27 -8.34 -2.40
C THR A 227 -17.10 -9.03 -1.05
N VAL A 228 -16.48 -8.30 -0.13
CA VAL A 228 -16.28 -8.68 1.28
C VAL A 228 -16.80 -7.50 2.12
N PRO A 229 -17.52 -7.71 3.23
CA PRO A 229 -17.52 -6.75 4.32
C PRO A 229 -16.05 -6.59 4.74
N LYS A 230 -15.45 -5.44 4.46
CA LYS A 230 -13.99 -5.31 4.50
C LYS A 230 -13.51 -5.10 5.92
N LEU A 231 -12.24 -5.47 6.14
CA LEU A 231 -11.49 -5.43 7.39
C LEU A 231 -11.91 -6.57 8.36
N ASP A 232 -11.05 -6.91 9.32
CA ASP A 232 -11.15 -8.09 10.21
C ASP A 232 -10.13 -7.96 11.37
N LEU A 233 -10.49 -8.30 12.61
CA LEU A 233 -9.89 -7.58 13.75
C LEU A 233 -8.53 -8.06 14.32
N ASN A 234 -7.48 -7.81 13.54
CA ASN A 234 -6.35 -6.96 13.98
C ASN A 234 -6.07 -5.90 12.90
N ARG A 235 -7.18 -5.34 12.39
CA ARG A 235 -7.33 -4.44 11.23
C ARG A 235 -8.85 -4.20 11.03
N LEU A 236 -9.49 -3.46 11.96
CA LEU A 236 -10.94 -3.50 12.35
C LEU A 236 -11.97 -3.08 11.28
N GLU A 237 -13.11 -3.80 11.20
CA GLU A 237 -14.18 -3.67 10.16
C GLU A 237 -14.59 -2.23 9.76
N GLU A 238 -14.86 -2.06 8.46
CA GLU A 238 -14.79 -0.78 7.74
C GLU A 238 -16.08 0.08 7.82
N HIS A 239 -15.90 1.41 7.89
CA HIS A 239 -16.91 2.51 8.01
C HIS A 239 -17.33 2.95 9.43
N PHE A 240 -16.55 3.86 10.03
CA PHE A 240 -17.08 4.81 11.03
C PHE A 240 -16.64 6.25 10.76
N VAL A 241 -17.54 7.03 10.14
CA VAL A 241 -17.54 8.50 10.22
C VAL A 241 -18.80 8.90 10.96
N TYR A 242 -18.68 9.52 12.15
CA TYR A 242 -19.78 10.30 12.70
C TYR A 242 -19.31 11.44 13.62
N THR A 243 -20.05 12.54 13.59
CA THR A 243 -19.78 13.72 14.41
C THR A 243 -19.93 13.43 15.90
N ASN A 244 -18.85 13.64 16.67
CA ASN A 244 -18.74 13.56 18.14
C ASN A 244 -18.62 12.14 18.76
N GLY A 245 -17.59 11.40 18.35
CA GLY A 245 -16.90 10.43 19.22
C GLY A 245 -17.12 8.94 18.87
N TRP A 246 -16.09 8.13 19.13
CA TRP A 246 -16.11 6.70 18.81
C TRP A 246 -16.90 5.87 19.81
N LYS A 247 -17.63 4.88 19.27
CA LYS A 247 -18.11 3.72 20.02
C LYS A 247 -17.45 2.49 19.44
N VAL A 248 -16.82 1.70 20.30
CA VAL A 248 -16.29 0.38 19.90
C VAL A 248 -17.45 -0.50 19.42
N PRO A 249 -17.35 -1.14 18.23
CA PRO A 249 -18.34 -2.10 17.76
C PRO A 249 -18.55 -3.26 18.75
N ALA A 250 -19.76 -3.81 18.83
CA ALA A 250 -20.11 -4.85 19.81
C ALA A 250 -19.39 -6.20 19.55
N ASP A 251 -18.83 -6.35 18.36
CA ASP A 251 -18.09 -7.44 17.77
C ASP A 251 -16.58 -7.17 17.68
N ALA A 252 -16.11 -6.00 18.10
CA ALA A 252 -14.70 -5.63 18.04
C ALA A 252 -13.88 -6.28 19.17
N GLU A 253 -13.55 -7.55 18.97
CA GLU A 253 -13.09 -8.47 20.02
C GLU A 253 -11.92 -7.94 20.87
N GLY A 254 -12.21 -7.74 22.16
CA GLY A 254 -11.25 -7.30 23.17
C GLY A 254 -10.82 -5.84 23.08
N TRP A 255 -11.34 -5.02 22.15
CA TRP A 255 -11.03 -3.59 22.13
C TRP A 255 -11.94 -2.78 23.07
N ALA A 256 -11.42 -1.66 23.58
CA ALA A 256 -12.18 -0.70 24.37
C ALA A 256 -11.63 0.73 24.21
N THR A 257 -12.51 1.73 24.32
CA THR A 257 -12.16 3.15 24.50
C THR A 257 -13.10 3.81 25.50
N ASN A 258 -12.73 4.99 25.98
CA ASN A 258 -13.62 5.95 26.63
C ASN A 258 -13.88 7.23 25.80
N ALA A 259 -13.47 7.32 24.52
CA ALA A 259 -13.66 8.51 23.67
C ALA A 259 -15.08 9.11 23.74
N SER A 260 -16.12 8.28 23.62
CA SER A 260 -17.53 8.71 23.73
C SER A 260 -17.92 9.34 25.08
N GLY A 261 -17.16 9.10 26.14
CA GLY A 261 -17.34 9.71 27.46
C GLY A 261 -16.61 11.04 27.64
N MET A 262 -15.68 11.40 26.75
CA MET A 262 -14.83 12.60 26.85
C MET A 262 -15.33 13.77 25.98
N GLY A 263 -16.08 13.47 24.91
CA GLY A 263 -16.74 14.48 24.08
C GLY A 263 -15.93 14.93 22.86
N ALA A 264 -16.12 16.17 22.43
CA ALA A 264 -15.53 16.68 21.20
C ALA A 264 -14.00 16.79 21.28
N GLY A 265 -13.31 16.37 20.22
CA GLY A 265 -11.84 16.41 20.13
C GLY A 265 -11.11 15.17 20.65
N TYR A 266 -11.83 14.20 21.24
CA TYR A 266 -11.28 12.87 21.55
C TYR A 266 -11.93 11.83 20.62
N LYS A 267 -11.11 11.12 19.86
CA LYS A 267 -11.56 10.10 18.91
C LYS A 267 -10.57 8.96 18.81
N ALA A 268 -11.06 7.78 18.47
CA ALA A 268 -10.28 6.85 17.68
C ALA A 268 -11.16 6.29 16.58
N GLU A 269 -10.68 6.28 15.35
CA GLU A 269 -11.45 5.92 14.15
C GLU A 269 -10.66 4.90 13.33
N VAL A 270 -11.31 4.26 12.37
CA VAL A 270 -10.66 3.22 11.56
C VAL A 270 -10.92 3.49 10.09
N HIS A 271 -9.83 3.66 9.35
CA HIS A 271 -9.83 3.94 7.92
C HIS A 271 -8.71 3.09 7.30
N ASP A 272 -9.02 2.37 6.21
CA ASP A 272 -8.05 1.56 5.44
C ASP A 272 -7.17 0.60 6.27
N GLN A 273 -7.80 -0.15 7.18
CA GLN A 273 -7.21 -1.11 8.13
C GLN A 273 -6.50 -0.48 9.35
N LYS A 274 -6.22 0.83 9.33
CA LYS A 274 -5.41 1.53 10.34
C LYS A 274 -6.27 2.23 11.39
N LEU A 275 -5.80 2.27 12.64
CA LEU A 275 -6.46 2.88 13.79
C LEU A 275 -5.95 4.31 14.01
N TYR A 276 -6.74 5.30 13.59
CA TYR A 276 -6.46 6.72 13.78
C TYR A 276 -6.86 7.12 15.20
N ILE A 277 -6.00 7.82 15.93
CA ILE A 277 -6.23 8.24 17.32
C ILE A 277 -6.00 9.75 17.44
N GLU A 278 -7.01 10.49 17.88
CA GLU A 278 -6.99 11.95 18.07
C GLU A 278 -7.36 12.32 19.51
N SER A 279 -6.59 13.22 20.11
CA SER A 279 -6.70 13.64 21.50
C SER A 279 -6.59 15.16 21.62
N ALA A 280 -7.49 15.80 22.36
CA ALA A 280 -7.57 17.25 22.42
C ALA A 280 -6.59 17.86 23.45
N ASN A 281 -5.72 18.75 22.96
CA ASN A 281 -4.92 19.74 23.70
C ASN A 281 -4.43 19.36 25.11
N GLY A 282 -3.14 19.03 25.23
CA GLY A 282 -2.38 19.20 26.48
C GLY A 282 -2.58 18.14 27.57
N GLY A 283 -3.68 17.38 27.53
CA GLY A 283 -3.72 16.04 28.10
C GLY A 283 -4.91 15.71 29.01
N SER A 284 -5.10 14.41 29.19
CA SER A 284 -5.50 13.83 30.47
C SER A 284 -5.08 12.37 30.54
N SER A 285 -4.77 11.92 31.76
CA SER A 285 -4.53 10.51 32.15
C SER A 285 -5.73 9.58 31.93
N GLY A 286 -6.83 10.11 31.38
CA GLY A 286 -8.06 9.38 31.13
C GLY A 286 -8.15 8.75 29.74
N PHE A 287 -7.69 9.40 28.67
CA PHE A 287 -8.02 8.91 27.31
C PHE A 287 -7.30 7.60 26.98
N TYR A 288 -8.05 6.56 26.65
CA TYR A 288 -7.50 5.27 26.27
C TYR A 288 -8.10 4.69 24.99
N VAL A 289 -7.24 3.99 24.26
CA VAL A 289 -7.64 2.96 23.29
C VAL A 289 -6.86 1.69 23.65
N LYS A 290 -7.55 0.59 23.97
CA LYS A 290 -6.90 -0.62 24.48
C LYS A 290 -7.37 -1.90 23.79
N LYS A 291 -6.44 -2.83 23.57
CA LYS A 291 -6.64 -4.22 23.13
C LYS A 291 -6.37 -5.14 24.31
N THR A 292 -7.41 -5.78 24.83
CA THR A 292 -7.30 -6.96 25.69
C THR A 292 -7.25 -8.22 24.82
N LEU A 293 -6.48 -9.22 25.28
CA LEU A 293 -6.33 -10.54 24.66
C LEU A 293 -7.41 -11.51 25.15
N ALA A 294 -7.76 -12.51 24.34
CA ALA A 294 -8.68 -13.58 24.75
C ALA A 294 -8.07 -14.52 25.82
N ALA A 295 -6.74 -14.60 25.89
CA ALA A 295 -5.97 -15.25 26.94
C ALA A 295 -4.70 -14.44 27.25
N PRO A 296 -4.26 -14.33 28.52
CA PRO A 296 -2.99 -13.69 28.87
C PRO A 296 -1.77 -14.53 28.50
N TYR A 297 -0.63 -13.85 28.31
CA TYR A 297 0.68 -14.48 28.28
C TYR A 297 1.36 -14.31 29.64
N SER A 298 1.45 -15.39 30.42
CA SER A 298 1.94 -15.42 31.81
C SER A 298 3.22 -16.25 31.96
N ALA A 299 4.12 -15.84 32.84
CA ALA A 299 5.41 -16.52 33.10
C ALA A 299 6.20 -16.86 31.82
N THR A 300 6.24 -15.93 30.86
CA THR A 300 6.85 -16.09 29.53
C THR A 300 7.41 -14.77 29.01
N LYS A 301 8.05 -14.81 27.84
CA LYS A 301 8.43 -13.61 27.08
C LYS A 301 7.36 -13.32 26.02
N VAL A 302 7.03 -12.04 25.83
CA VAL A 302 5.98 -11.57 24.92
C VAL A 302 6.57 -10.59 23.94
N ILE A 303 6.38 -10.81 22.64
CA ILE A 303 6.73 -9.85 21.60
C ILE A 303 5.49 -9.04 21.23
N ILE A 304 5.65 -7.72 21.16
CA ILE A 304 4.67 -6.79 20.64
C ILE A 304 5.34 -6.00 19.52
N THR A 305 4.70 -5.94 18.34
CA THR A 305 5.13 -5.06 17.25
C THR A 305 3.96 -4.26 16.72
N TYR A 306 4.21 -3.02 16.30
CA TYR A 306 3.24 -2.20 15.57
C TYR A 306 3.95 -1.09 14.78
N LYS A 307 3.25 -0.54 13.80
CA LYS A 307 3.63 0.68 13.09
C LYS A 307 2.85 1.87 13.61
N LEU A 308 3.48 3.04 13.56
CA LEU A 308 3.01 4.27 14.15
C LEU A 308 3.32 5.46 13.23
N HIS A 309 2.28 6.01 12.59
CA HIS A 309 2.38 7.29 11.90
C HIS A 309 2.07 8.43 12.87
N ILE A 310 2.88 9.49 12.88
CA ILE A 310 2.65 10.68 13.71
C ILE A 310 2.09 11.80 12.84
N ASN A 311 0.81 12.16 12.98
CA ASN A 311 0.28 13.34 12.29
C ASN A 311 0.56 14.64 13.07
N GLU A 312 0.50 14.59 14.41
CA GLU A 312 0.63 15.74 15.31
C GLU A 312 1.00 15.27 16.73
N ILE A 313 1.83 16.05 17.43
CA ILE A 313 2.07 15.91 18.87
C ILE A 313 1.63 17.23 19.52
N SER A 314 0.76 17.17 20.54
CA SER A 314 0.12 18.36 21.14
C SER A 314 -0.07 18.28 22.66
N GLY A 315 0.61 17.34 23.32
CA GLY A 315 0.67 17.19 24.77
C GLY A 315 1.58 16.04 25.18
N ALA A 316 1.59 15.71 26.47
CA ALA A 316 2.26 14.52 26.99
C ALA A 316 1.27 13.38 27.25
N SER A 317 1.70 12.15 27.04
CA SER A 317 0.99 10.93 27.44
C SER A 317 1.57 10.37 28.74
N GLU A 318 0.77 9.70 29.56
CA GLU A 318 1.28 9.01 30.76
C GLU A 318 1.78 7.59 30.46
N TRP A 319 1.28 6.96 29.38
CA TRP A 319 1.74 5.66 28.91
C TRP A 319 1.50 5.50 27.40
N PHE A 320 2.57 5.37 26.63
CA PHE A 320 2.51 5.32 25.17
C PHE A 320 3.59 4.37 24.62
N PRO A 321 3.35 3.04 24.64
CA PRO A 321 2.15 2.35 25.11
C PRO A 321 2.24 1.98 26.60
N GLY A 322 1.13 1.45 27.12
CA GLY A 322 1.08 0.71 28.39
C GLY A 322 0.63 -0.74 28.20
N ILE A 323 1.15 -1.64 29.03
CA ILE A 323 0.74 -3.05 29.11
C ILE A 323 -0.50 -3.17 29.99
N ILE A 324 -1.45 -4.05 29.62
CA ILE A 324 -2.59 -4.39 30.49
C ILE A 324 -2.18 -5.53 31.42
N ASP A 325 -2.31 -5.33 32.73
CA ASP A 325 -1.87 -6.27 33.76
C ASP A 325 -2.94 -7.30 34.18
N SER A 326 -2.54 -8.34 34.92
CA SER A 326 -3.40 -9.43 35.38
C SER A 326 -3.76 -9.45 36.87
N SER A 327 -3.49 -8.40 37.65
CA SER A 327 -3.84 -8.32 39.08
C SER A 327 -5.35 -8.37 39.39
N GLY A 328 -6.20 -8.53 38.37
CA GLY A 328 -7.66 -8.43 38.46
C GLY A 328 -8.18 -7.00 38.40
N SER A 329 -7.30 -6.00 38.30
CA SER A 329 -7.66 -4.59 38.09
C SER A 329 -7.81 -4.23 36.61
N GLY A 330 -7.01 -4.82 35.72
CA GLY A 330 -6.99 -4.50 34.28
C GLY A 330 -6.43 -3.10 34.02
N ASN A 331 -5.46 -2.69 34.83
CA ASN A 331 -4.80 -1.39 34.78
C ASN A 331 -3.79 -1.35 33.62
N SER A 332 -3.46 -0.13 33.18
CA SER A 332 -2.40 0.10 32.20
C SER A 332 -1.09 0.47 32.90
N VAL A 333 -0.09 -0.41 32.81
CA VAL A 333 1.27 -0.22 33.30
C VAL A 333 2.09 0.47 32.22
N PRO A 334 2.70 1.65 32.46
CA PRO A 334 3.55 2.31 31.46
C PRO A 334 4.76 1.46 31.07
N ALA A 335 4.92 1.20 29.76
CA ALA A 335 6.16 0.66 29.20
C ALA A 335 7.08 1.80 28.70
N LEU A 336 6.45 2.77 28.03
CA LEU A 336 7.03 4.02 27.53
C LEU A 336 6.10 5.20 27.84
N ARG A 337 6.62 6.43 27.78
CA ARG A 337 5.92 7.69 28.03
C ARG A 337 6.25 8.68 26.92
N LEU A 338 5.30 9.50 26.47
CA LEU A 338 5.54 10.54 25.45
C LEU A 338 5.53 11.93 26.09
N THR A 339 6.56 12.74 25.86
CA THR A 339 6.60 14.16 26.29
C THR A 339 5.91 15.07 25.28
N GLY A 340 5.55 16.29 25.73
CA GLY A 340 5.03 17.33 24.83
C GLY A 340 6.05 17.86 23.81
N SER A 341 7.33 17.49 23.94
CA SER A 341 8.39 17.74 22.96
C SER A 341 8.43 16.69 21.85
N GLY A 342 7.79 15.53 22.06
CA GLY A 342 7.92 14.35 21.20
C GLY A 342 8.94 13.32 21.69
N GLU A 343 9.62 13.54 22.81
CA GLU A 343 10.56 12.57 23.38
C GLU A 343 9.79 11.36 23.91
N LEU A 344 10.24 10.15 23.55
CA LEU A 344 9.68 8.89 24.03
C LEU A 344 10.60 8.32 25.10
N GLU A 345 10.14 8.29 26.34
CA GLU A 345 10.93 7.96 27.54
C GLU A 345 10.58 6.56 28.06
N THR A 346 11.57 5.77 28.48
CA THR A 346 11.36 4.76 29.53
C THR A 346 11.38 5.43 30.90
N ILE A 347 10.73 4.79 31.88
CA ILE A 347 10.91 5.10 33.30
C ILE A 347 11.44 3.85 34.00
N SER A 348 12.46 4.01 34.86
CA SER A 348 12.89 3.03 35.86
C SER A 348 13.30 3.78 37.12
N ASP A 349 12.91 3.30 38.31
CA ASP A 349 13.32 3.87 39.60
C ASP A 349 13.10 5.40 39.71
N SER A 350 11.97 5.89 39.18
CA SER A 350 11.63 7.33 39.05
C SER A 350 12.57 8.17 38.16
N THR A 351 13.48 7.55 37.42
CA THR A 351 14.36 8.19 36.42
C THR A 351 13.76 7.98 35.03
N ALA A 352 13.64 9.06 34.26
CA ALA A 352 13.23 9.00 32.86
C ALA A 352 14.47 8.94 31.94
N THR A 353 14.42 8.08 30.92
CA THR A 353 15.49 7.93 29.91
C THR A 353 14.89 8.04 28.52
N ILE A 354 15.33 9.01 27.73
CA ILE A 354 14.87 9.21 26.35
C ILE A 354 15.37 8.04 25.48
N VAL A 355 14.44 7.36 24.81
CA VAL A 355 14.69 6.29 23.84
C VAL A 355 14.74 6.84 22.42
N ALA A 356 13.77 7.66 22.03
CA ALA A 356 13.67 8.25 20.69
C ALA A 356 12.98 9.62 20.72
N GLU A 357 13.04 10.34 19.61
CA GLU A 357 12.32 11.61 19.40
C GLU A 357 11.34 11.42 18.24
N LEU A 358 10.05 11.46 18.53
CA LEU A 358 8.97 11.27 17.56
C LEU A 358 8.61 12.61 16.89
N GLN A 359 8.56 12.61 15.55
CA GLN A 359 8.37 13.81 14.74
C GLN A 359 7.09 13.72 13.91
N ALA A 360 6.33 14.82 13.83
CA ALA A 360 5.14 14.90 13.00
C ALA A 360 5.48 14.76 11.50
N GLY A 361 4.70 13.97 10.78
CA GLY A 361 4.89 13.61 9.37
C GLY A 361 5.67 12.32 9.13
N ARG A 362 6.20 11.65 10.16
CA ARG A 362 6.99 10.42 10.04
C ARG A 362 6.22 9.15 10.39
N ASP A 363 6.70 8.05 9.81
CA ASP A 363 6.33 6.68 10.15
C ASP A 363 7.43 6.05 11.03
N TYR A 364 7.02 5.30 12.05
CA TYR A 364 7.88 4.53 12.94
C TYR A 364 7.41 3.08 13.00
N GLU A 365 8.35 2.15 13.16
CA GLU A 365 8.07 0.76 13.52
C GLU A 365 8.60 0.53 14.94
N VAL A 366 7.77 -0.05 15.80
CA VAL A 366 8.07 -0.21 17.23
C VAL A 366 7.95 -1.68 17.61
N GLY A 367 8.95 -2.17 18.33
CA GLY A 367 9.02 -3.53 18.86
C GLY A 367 9.31 -3.50 20.35
N LEU A 368 8.56 -4.27 21.13
CA LEU A 368 8.78 -4.47 22.56
C LEU A 368 8.91 -5.98 22.81
N VAL A 369 9.88 -6.39 23.62
CA VAL A 369 9.96 -7.75 24.18
C VAL A 369 9.82 -7.64 25.68
N ILE A 370 8.69 -8.05 26.23
CA ILE A 370 8.39 -8.01 27.67
C ILE A 370 8.70 -9.37 28.29
N ASP A 371 9.55 -9.42 29.30
CA ASP A 371 9.89 -10.63 30.05
C ASP A 371 9.19 -10.66 31.41
N THR A 372 8.12 -11.44 31.53
CA THR A 372 7.34 -11.60 32.77
C THR A 372 7.97 -12.62 33.75
N ILE A 373 9.24 -12.99 33.55
CA ILE A 373 10.02 -13.90 34.40
C ILE A 373 11.20 -13.15 35.05
N SER A 374 11.78 -12.17 34.35
CA SER A 374 12.89 -11.35 34.85
C SER A 374 12.53 -9.87 35.10
N ASP A 375 11.29 -9.47 34.85
CA ASP A 375 10.79 -8.09 34.95
C ASP A 375 11.59 -7.08 34.11
N THR A 376 11.97 -7.48 32.91
CA THR A 376 12.72 -6.66 31.95
C THR A 376 11.97 -6.45 30.63
N GLN A 377 12.38 -5.42 29.89
CA GLN A 377 11.97 -5.19 28.51
C GLN A 377 13.16 -4.90 27.59
N ASP A 378 13.10 -5.45 26.37
CA ASP A 378 13.85 -4.94 25.22
C ASP A 378 12.95 -4.01 24.39
N ILE A 379 13.50 -2.90 23.89
CA ILE A 379 12.77 -1.87 23.15
C ILE A 379 13.51 -1.56 21.85
N TYR A 380 12.77 -1.63 20.75
CA TYR A 380 13.22 -1.40 19.38
C TYR A 380 12.36 -0.29 18.76
N ILE A 381 12.99 0.74 18.23
CA ILE A 381 12.32 1.83 17.51
C ILE A 381 13.09 2.08 16.22
N GLY A 382 12.46 1.77 15.08
CA GLY A 382 12.93 2.12 13.75
C GLY A 382 12.14 3.31 13.21
N ASP A 383 12.80 4.24 12.53
CA ASP A 383 12.14 5.32 11.79
C ASP A 383 12.16 5.10 10.26
N ASP A 384 11.41 5.92 9.53
CA ASP A 384 11.39 5.90 8.07
C ASP A 384 12.74 6.31 7.43
N ASP A 385 13.65 6.96 8.18
CA ASP A 385 15.05 7.22 7.79
C ASP A 385 15.94 5.97 7.88
N GLY A 386 15.47 4.89 8.51
CA GLY A 386 16.24 3.66 8.73
C GLY A 386 17.20 3.73 9.91
N ASN A 387 17.09 4.77 10.76
CA ASN A 387 17.74 4.78 12.06
C ASN A 387 16.99 3.79 12.97
N ASN A 388 17.73 3.03 13.78
CA ASN A 388 17.15 2.07 14.71
C ASN A 388 17.77 2.28 16.08
N VAL A 389 16.95 2.63 17.08
CA VAL A 389 17.36 2.60 18.48
C VAL A 389 16.96 1.26 19.07
N VAL A 390 17.90 0.63 19.78
CA VAL A 390 17.68 -0.63 20.48
C VAL A 390 18.19 -0.50 21.91
N MET A 391 17.30 -0.63 22.89
CA MET A 391 17.63 -0.71 24.31
C MET A 391 17.29 -2.12 24.81
N MET A 392 18.30 -2.85 25.27
CA MET A 392 18.15 -4.23 25.73
C MET A 392 18.10 -4.30 27.26
N ASN A 393 17.39 -5.29 27.82
CA ASN A 393 17.38 -5.65 29.23
C ASN A 393 17.16 -4.45 30.18
N GLN A 394 16.20 -3.58 29.84
CA GLN A 394 15.79 -2.47 30.70
C GLN A 394 14.85 -2.99 31.79
N SER A 395 14.99 -2.55 33.04
CA SER A 395 14.02 -2.89 34.10
C SER A 395 12.63 -2.33 33.79
N LEU A 396 11.58 -3.08 34.10
CA LEU A 396 10.21 -2.55 34.14
C LEU A 396 10.01 -1.75 35.43
N ALA A 397 9.61 -0.47 35.33
CA ALA A 397 9.28 0.34 36.51
C ALA A 397 8.17 -0.25 37.40
N ASN A 398 7.30 -1.08 36.80
CA ASN A 398 6.32 -1.89 37.53
C ASN A 398 6.35 -3.31 36.92
N PRO A 399 6.89 -4.30 37.64
CA PRO A 399 6.75 -5.73 37.34
C PRO A 399 5.33 -6.17 36.95
N VAL A 400 5.20 -7.16 36.06
CA VAL A 400 3.91 -7.71 35.60
C VAL A 400 3.95 -9.22 35.49
N ASP A 401 3.12 -9.92 36.27
CA ASP A 401 3.03 -11.40 36.25
C ASP A 401 2.56 -11.97 34.88
N SER A 402 1.82 -11.17 34.10
CA SER A 402 1.42 -11.51 32.74
C SER A 402 0.96 -10.30 31.91
N VAL A 403 1.02 -10.46 30.58
CA VAL A 403 0.47 -9.51 29.61
C VAL A 403 -0.96 -9.92 29.25
N GLN A 404 -1.95 -9.12 29.66
CA GLN A 404 -3.35 -9.23 29.21
C GLN A 404 -3.66 -8.40 27.95
N GLY A 405 -2.69 -7.63 27.46
CA GLY A 405 -2.82 -6.83 26.24
C GLY A 405 -2.06 -5.51 26.29
N ILE A 406 -2.46 -4.56 25.45
CA ILE A 406 -1.81 -3.26 25.27
C ILE A 406 -2.84 -2.13 25.25
N ALA A 407 -2.41 -0.94 25.66
CA ALA A 407 -3.19 0.28 25.61
C ALA A 407 -2.35 1.47 25.12
N PHE A 408 -2.99 2.38 24.38
CA PHE A 408 -2.40 3.61 23.88
C PHE A 408 -3.15 4.82 24.49
N ASN A 409 -2.43 5.64 25.26
CA ASN A 409 -2.83 7.00 25.62
C ASN A 409 -2.06 7.94 24.69
N VAL A 410 -2.78 8.66 23.82
CA VAL A 410 -2.19 9.52 22.78
C VAL A 410 -2.40 10.99 23.14
N ALA A 411 -1.40 11.82 22.92
CA ALA A 411 -1.43 13.26 23.16
C ALA A 411 -1.12 14.04 21.87
N GLY A 412 -2.02 13.91 20.90
CA GLY A 412 -1.84 14.40 19.54
C GLY A 412 -2.79 13.74 18.55
N LYS A 413 -2.32 13.58 17.31
CA LYS A 413 -2.98 12.83 16.24
C LYS A 413 -2.00 11.81 15.67
N MET A 414 -2.36 10.53 15.72
CA MET A 414 -1.49 9.43 15.32
C MET A 414 -2.28 8.32 14.63
N VAL A 415 -1.61 7.44 13.91
CA VAL A 415 -2.22 6.25 13.32
C VAL A 415 -1.42 5.01 13.71
N LEU A 416 -2.10 4.03 14.31
CA LEU A 416 -1.56 2.71 14.64
C LEU A 416 -1.90 1.73 13.51
N ASP A 417 -0.94 0.89 13.13
CA ASP A 417 -1.08 -0.13 12.08
C ASP A 417 -0.25 -1.39 12.43
N ASP A 418 -0.51 -2.52 11.74
CA ASP A 418 0.22 -3.80 11.90
C ASP A 418 0.45 -4.28 13.36
N LEU A 419 -0.52 -4.07 14.26
CA LEU A 419 -0.40 -4.49 15.67
C LEU A 419 -0.43 -6.03 15.80
N VAL A 420 0.69 -6.58 16.27
CA VAL A 420 0.86 -8.00 16.65
C VAL A 420 1.27 -8.09 18.11
N ILE A 421 0.69 -9.07 18.82
CA ILE A 421 1.03 -9.43 20.22
C ILE A 421 1.09 -10.95 20.25
N GLU A 422 2.23 -11.51 20.63
CA GLU A 422 2.50 -12.96 20.52
C GLU A 422 3.53 -13.45 21.54
N GLU A 423 3.57 -14.76 21.76
CA GLU A 423 4.60 -15.37 22.61
C GLU A 423 5.97 -15.41 21.90
N TYR A 424 7.01 -15.07 22.66
CA TYR A 424 8.40 -15.11 22.21
C TYR A 424 8.84 -16.54 21.88
N ASN A 425 9.38 -16.73 20.69
CA ASN A 425 10.05 -17.94 20.27
C ASN A 425 11.15 -17.58 19.25
N ALA A 426 11.97 -18.55 18.86
CA ALA A 426 13.09 -18.29 17.94
C ALA A 426 12.66 -17.70 16.58
N THR A 427 11.47 -18.06 16.08
CA THR A 427 10.95 -17.53 14.81
C THR A 427 10.41 -16.12 14.95
N THR A 428 9.69 -15.81 16.02
CA THR A 428 9.15 -14.45 16.27
C THR A 428 10.27 -13.47 16.64
N ALA A 429 11.26 -13.91 17.40
CA ALA A 429 12.48 -13.14 17.68
C ALA A 429 13.32 -12.88 16.41
N ALA A 430 13.45 -13.88 15.52
CA ALA A 430 14.13 -13.69 14.23
C ALA A 430 13.36 -12.72 13.32
N ARG A 431 12.02 -12.76 13.31
CA ARG A 431 11.19 -11.78 12.58
C ARG A 431 11.36 -10.37 13.14
N LEU A 432 11.38 -10.21 14.47
CA LEU A 432 11.64 -8.94 15.13
C LEU A 432 13.01 -8.35 14.73
N GLN A 433 14.07 -9.15 14.80
CA GLN A 433 15.41 -8.74 14.36
C GLN A 433 15.46 -8.42 12.86
N GLN A 434 14.76 -9.20 12.03
CA GLN A 434 14.66 -8.97 10.59
C GLN A 434 14.00 -7.62 10.26
N ILE A 435 12.93 -7.23 10.98
CA ILE A 435 12.27 -5.93 10.81
C ILE A 435 13.28 -4.79 10.99
N PHE A 436 13.93 -4.71 12.14
CA PHE A 436 14.84 -3.59 12.45
C PHE A 436 16.19 -3.67 11.70
N THR A 437 16.62 -4.85 11.26
CA THR A 437 17.78 -4.97 10.36
C THR A 437 17.44 -4.54 8.93
N GLN A 438 16.23 -4.83 8.44
CA GLN A 438 15.82 -4.46 7.09
C GLN A 438 15.42 -2.99 6.96
N ASN A 439 14.93 -2.32 8.02
CA ASN A 439 14.63 -0.89 7.95
C ASN A 439 15.92 -0.04 7.82
N ALA A 440 17.06 -0.52 8.34
CA ALA A 440 18.37 0.06 8.07
C ALA A 440 18.84 -0.10 6.60
N GLN A 441 18.16 -0.93 5.79
CA GLN A 441 18.47 -1.22 4.39
C GLN A 441 17.23 -0.99 3.50
N SER A 442 16.83 0.28 3.33
CA SER A 442 15.64 0.66 2.56
C SER A 442 15.61 0.06 1.15
N LYS A 443 14.61 -0.80 0.90
CA LYS A 443 14.59 -1.95 -0.03
C LYS A 443 14.43 -1.63 -1.53
N VAL A 444 15.04 -0.54 -2.01
CA VAL A 444 15.14 -0.22 -3.45
C VAL A 444 16.58 -0.21 -3.93
N ASP A 445 17.55 -0.06 -3.02
CA ASP A 445 18.94 -0.20 -3.40
C ASP A 445 19.21 -1.69 -3.60
N HIS A 446 19.55 -2.09 -4.84
CA HIS A 446 19.92 -3.47 -5.21
C HIS A 446 21.29 -3.88 -4.63
N LEU A 447 21.68 -3.23 -3.53
CA LEU A 447 22.97 -3.26 -2.85
C LEU A 447 23.44 -4.68 -2.51
N PRO A 448 22.61 -5.64 -2.05
CA PRO A 448 23.06 -7.01 -1.81
C PRO A 448 23.44 -7.76 -3.11
N ASP A 449 22.62 -7.64 -4.16
CA ASP A 449 22.88 -8.23 -5.48
C ASP A 449 24.07 -7.54 -6.17
N LEU A 450 24.21 -6.23 -6.02
CA LEU A 450 25.29 -5.46 -6.63
C LEU A 450 26.61 -5.60 -5.86
N GLN A 451 26.62 -5.73 -4.53
CA GLN A 451 27.84 -6.05 -3.77
C GLN A 451 28.35 -7.48 -4.04
N THR A 452 27.46 -8.41 -4.42
CA THR A 452 27.86 -9.79 -4.77
C THR A 452 28.27 -9.95 -6.23
N ARG A 453 27.74 -9.14 -7.15
CA ARG A 453 28.07 -9.19 -8.59
C ARG A 453 29.14 -8.18 -9.01
N LEU A 454 29.17 -6.99 -8.43
CA LEU A 454 30.07 -5.87 -8.75
C LEU A 454 31.03 -5.57 -7.56
N PRO A 455 31.87 -6.52 -7.12
CA PRO A 455 32.74 -6.34 -5.95
C PRO A 455 33.91 -5.39 -6.21
N GLN A 456 34.42 -5.33 -7.45
CA GLN A 456 35.22 -4.22 -7.95
C GLN A 456 34.63 -3.76 -9.28
N GLY A 457 34.22 -2.49 -9.37
CA GLY A 457 33.67 -1.98 -10.62
C GLY A 457 32.74 -0.77 -10.51
N ILE A 458 32.24 -0.34 -11.67
CA ILE A 458 31.29 0.75 -11.82
C ILE A 458 30.11 0.26 -12.66
N LEU A 459 28.88 0.51 -12.23
CA LEU A 459 27.64 0.30 -12.97
C LEU A 459 26.87 1.62 -13.03
N LEU A 460 26.45 2.04 -14.23
CA LEU A 460 25.87 3.35 -14.49
C LEU A 460 24.72 3.28 -15.51
N SER A 461 23.78 4.22 -15.39
CA SER A 461 22.86 4.54 -16.50
C SER A 461 23.46 5.65 -17.35
N LEU A 462 23.33 5.55 -18.67
CA LEU A 462 23.75 6.62 -19.60
C LEU A 462 22.94 7.92 -19.45
N TYR A 463 21.89 7.93 -18.61
CA TYR A 463 20.93 9.03 -18.48
C TYR A 463 20.84 9.62 -17.05
N SER A 464 21.75 9.23 -16.14
CA SER A 464 21.79 9.77 -14.76
C SER A 464 23.20 10.12 -14.30
N SER A 465 23.29 11.01 -13.30
CA SER A 465 24.51 11.38 -12.58
C SER A 465 24.85 10.38 -11.46
N ASP A 466 23.86 9.61 -11.00
CA ASP A 466 24.02 8.53 -10.04
C ASP A 466 24.68 7.31 -10.70
N VAL A 467 25.58 6.66 -9.97
CA VAL A 467 26.32 5.46 -10.37
C VAL A 467 26.54 4.54 -9.17
N TYR A 468 26.57 3.23 -9.39
CA TYR A 468 27.03 2.25 -8.40
C TYR A 468 28.54 2.05 -8.57
N VAL A 469 29.29 2.04 -7.47
CA VAL A 469 30.72 1.71 -7.43
C VAL A 469 30.94 0.72 -6.29
N ASP A 470 31.54 -0.43 -6.59
CA ASP A 470 31.78 -1.51 -5.62
C ASP A 470 30.48 -1.86 -4.85
N GLY A 471 29.42 -2.12 -5.62
CA GLY A 471 28.04 -2.29 -5.19
C GLY A 471 27.32 -1.05 -4.64
N THR A 472 28.03 0.03 -4.30
CA THR A 472 27.51 1.15 -3.47
C THR A 472 27.13 2.38 -4.32
N ARG A 473 25.91 2.94 -4.14
CA ARG A 473 25.47 4.12 -4.89
C ARG A 473 26.24 5.38 -4.50
N THR A 474 26.67 6.13 -5.50
CA THR A 474 27.37 7.41 -5.42
C THR A 474 27.07 8.24 -6.67
N LYS A 475 27.80 9.34 -6.91
CA LYS A 475 27.54 10.29 -8.02
C LYS A 475 28.81 10.65 -8.78
N LEU A 476 28.65 10.99 -10.07
CA LEU A 476 29.72 11.56 -10.90
C LEU A 476 30.12 12.97 -10.43
N ASN A 477 29.18 13.76 -9.90
CA ASN A 477 29.42 15.05 -9.24
C ASN A 477 28.33 15.39 -8.20
N ASP A 478 28.68 16.25 -7.22
CA ASP A 478 27.83 16.55 -6.06
C ASP A 478 26.49 17.23 -6.42
N ASP A 479 26.44 17.97 -7.54
CA ASP A 479 25.29 18.80 -7.95
C ASP A 479 24.41 18.20 -9.07
N ASP A 480 24.67 16.95 -9.51
CA ASP A 480 23.95 16.23 -10.57
C ASP A 480 23.87 16.98 -11.91
N THR A 481 24.95 17.68 -12.28
CA THR A 481 25.05 18.40 -13.57
C THR A 481 25.90 17.66 -14.61
N VAL A 482 26.66 16.65 -14.21
CA VAL A 482 27.45 15.79 -15.11
C VAL A 482 26.70 14.48 -15.38
N LEU A 483 26.75 14.05 -16.64
CA LEU A 483 26.25 12.77 -17.12
C LEU A 483 27.40 12.02 -17.83
N PRO A 484 27.30 10.68 -17.99
CA PRO A 484 28.13 9.95 -18.94
C PRO A 484 28.00 10.53 -20.35
N VAL A 485 29.11 10.63 -21.09
CA VAL A 485 29.09 11.13 -22.48
C VAL A 485 29.34 9.95 -23.43
N VAL A 486 28.46 9.76 -24.41
CA VAL A 486 28.65 8.76 -25.47
C VAL A 486 29.24 9.44 -26.70
N GLN A 487 30.45 9.05 -27.10
CA GLN A 487 31.14 9.62 -28.26
C GLN A 487 31.89 8.53 -29.03
N ASN A 488 31.72 8.48 -30.36
CA ASN A 488 32.34 7.49 -31.26
C ASN A 488 32.06 6.00 -30.94
N GLY A 489 31.20 5.70 -29.95
CA GLY A 489 30.92 4.36 -29.44
C GLY A 489 31.50 4.10 -28.05
N ASP A 490 32.44 4.93 -27.59
CA ASP A 490 32.95 4.94 -26.23
C ASP A 490 31.96 5.62 -25.25
N VAL A 491 32.08 5.27 -23.97
CA VAL A 491 31.35 5.87 -22.84
C VAL A 491 32.38 6.56 -21.97
N LEU A 492 32.33 7.89 -21.93
CA LEU A 492 33.33 8.72 -21.28
C LEU A 492 32.80 9.22 -19.92
N LEU A 493 33.63 9.09 -18.89
CA LEU A 493 33.37 9.56 -17.52
C LEU A 493 34.44 10.57 -17.07
N PRO A 494 34.16 11.44 -16.10
CA PRO A 494 35.15 12.39 -15.56
C PRO A 494 36.41 11.67 -15.07
N LYS A 495 37.57 12.12 -15.56
CA LYS A 495 38.87 11.48 -15.31
C LYS A 495 39.21 11.39 -13.82
N ASP A 496 38.87 12.41 -13.05
CA ASP A 496 39.11 12.45 -11.60
C ASP A 496 38.24 11.42 -10.86
N PHE A 497 36.97 11.26 -11.27
CA PHE A 497 36.09 10.23 -10.72
C PHE A 497 36.63 8.82 -11.03
N VAL A 498 36.99 8.55 -12.29
CA VAL A 498 37.56 7.26 -12.69
C VAL A 498 38.88 6.98 -11.96
N THR A 499 39.74 7.98 -11.83
CA THR A 499 41.01 7.90 -11.08
C THR A 499 40.79 7.63 -9.59
N ALA A 500 39.76 8.22 -8.98
CA ALA A 500 39.41 8.01 -7.58
C ALA A 500 38.77 6.65 -7.28
N LYS A 501 38.19 5.97 -8.28
CA LYS A 501 37.50 4.68 -8.12
C LYS A 501 38.26 3.47 -8.66
N LEU A 502 38.83 3.56 -9.86
CA LEU A 502 39.60 2.48 -10.50
C LEU A 502 41.12 2.72 -10.43
N GLY A 503 41.56 3.75 -9.70
CA GLY A 503 42.96 4.15 -9.58
C GLY A 503 43.51 4.86 -10.83
N SER A 504 44.71 5.42 -10.73
CA SER A 504 45.37 6.16 -11.82
C SER A 504 45.40 5.39 -13.14
N THR A 505 45.12 6.10 -14.24
CA THR A 505 45.07 5.56 -15.60
C THR A 505 46.02 6.31 -16.54
N SER A 506 46.56 5.60 -17.52
CA SER A 506 47.39 6.13 -18.62
C SER A 506 46.56 6.50 -19.86
N VAL A 507 45.24 6.29 -19.83
CA VAL A 507 44.33 6.62 -20.95
C VAL A 507 44.34 8.13 -21.20
N THR A 508 44.56 8.51 -22.45
CA THR A 508 44.51 9.91 -22.89
C THR A 508 43.11 10.48 -22.65
N ALA A 509 43.05 11.64 -22.00
CA ALA A 509 41.79 12.30 -21.69
C ALA A 509 41.33 13.24 -22.82
N GLU A 510 40.02 13.34 -22.98
CA GLU A 510 39.36 14.33 -23.83
C GLU A 510 38.84 15.50 -23.00
N LEU A 511 38.86 16.71 -23.56
CA LEU A 511 38.32 17.92 -22.91
C LEU A 511 36.88 18.18 -23.37
N ILE A 512 35.91 17.89 -22.50
CA ILE A 512 34.49 18.12 -22.75
C ILE A 512 34.00 19.23 -21.82
N ASN A 513 33.50 20.32 -22.40
CA ASN A 513 33.04 21.54 -21.70
C ASN A 513 34.06 22.15 -20.71
N GLY A 514 35.36 21.85 -20.86
CA GLY A 514 36.44 22.35 -20.01
C GLY A 514 36.91 21.40 -18.91
N SER A 515 36.32 20.21 -18.79
CA SER A 515 36.73 19.16 -17.85
C SER A 515 37.35 17.96 -18.60
N GLU A 516 38.27 17.23 -17.95
CA GLU A 516 38.87 16.02 -18.53
C GLU A 516 37.97 14.79 -18.33
N TYR A 517 37.75 14.03 -19.40
CA TYR A 517 37.03 12.76 -19.41
C TYR A 517 37.89 11.65 -20.03
N VAL A 518 37.63 10.39 -19.69
CA VAL A 518 38.31 9.20 -20.27
C VAL A 518 37.29 8.13 -20.68
N SER A 519 37.56 7.41 -21.77
CA SER A 519 36.78 6.22 -22.16
C SER A 519 36.89 5.15 -21.06
N ILE A 520 35.75 4.73 -20.52
CA ILE A 520 35.72 3.70 -19.47
C ILE A 520 36.09 2.32 -20.02
N GLN A 521 35.87 2.09 -21.32
CA GLN A 521 36.30 0.88 -22.04
C GLN A 521 37.82 0.82 -22.18
N ALA A 522 38.47 1.94 -22.52
CA ALA A 522 39.93 2.01 -22.60
C ALA A 522 40.57 1.82 -21.22
N VAL A 523 39.96 2.37 -20.16
CA VAL A 523 40.40 2.15 -18.77
C VAL A 523 40.20 0.70 -18.35
N ALA A 524 39.07 0.06 -18.68
CA ALA A 524 38.86 -1.36 -18.42
C ALA A 524 39.93 -2.23 -19.10
N ALA A 525 40.29 -1.92 -20.35
CA ALA A 525 41.38 -2.60 -21.07
C ALA A 525 42.77 -2.40 -20.41
N GLU A 526 43.09 -1.20 -19.91
CA GLU A 526 44.33 -0.97 -19.13
C GLU A 526 44.34 -1.78 -17.81
N LYS A 527 43.17 -1.92 -17.18
CA LYS A 527 43.01 -2.54 -15.85
C LYS A 527 42.77 -4.05 -15.90
N ASN A 528 42.56 -4.64 -17.08
CA ASN A 528 42.11 -6.03 -17.28
C ASN A 528 40.71 -6.32 -16.67
N LEU A 529 39.82 -5.33 -16.73
CA LEU A 529 38.41 -5.45 -16.35
C LEU A 529 37.55 -5.82 -17.57
N TYR A 530 36.45 -6.52 -17.32
CA TYR A 530 35.41 -6.80 -18.31
C TYR A 530 34.48 -5.61 -18.48
N VAL A 531 33.77 -5.58 -19.61
CA VAL A 531 32.83 -4.53 -19.99
C VAL A 531 31.49 -5.16 -20.32
N TRP A 532 30.41 -4.70 -19.68
CA TRP A 532 29.05 -5.18 -19.87
C TRP A 532 28.11 -4.01 -20.22
N ASN A 533 27.10 -4.25 -21.06
CA ASN A 533 26.04 -3.28 -21.32
C ASN A 533 24.77 -3.94 -21.85
N ASN A 534 23.61 -3.29 -21.66
CA ASN A 534 22.33 -3.69 -22.24
C ASN A 534 21.67 -2.59 -23.12
N GLY A 535 22.41 -1.52 -23.44
CA GLY A 535 21.93 -0.37 -24.19
C GLY A 535 21.60 0.85 -23.32
N THR A 536 20.99 0.66 -22.13
CA THR A 536 20.68 1.75 -21.18
C THR A 536 21.65 1.80 -20.01
N LEU A 537 22.03 0.63 -19.51
CA LEU A 537 23.00 0.43 -18.45
C LEU A 537 24.34 0.00 -19.03
N TYR A 538 25.41 0.49 -18.42
CA TYR A 538 26.80 0.20 -18.76
C TYR A 538 27.56 -0.18 -17.49
N ALA A 539 28.48 -1.12 -17.57
CA ALA A 539 29.31 -1.51 -16.44
C ALA A 539 30.73 -1.92 -16.84
N VAL A 540 31.66 -1.73 -15.91
CA VAL A 540 33.01 -2.31 -15.95
C VAL A 540 33.32 -2.98 -14.62
N SER A 541 33.85 -4.21 -14.64
CA SER A 541 34.04 -5.01 -13.42
C SER A 541 35.09 -6.12 -13.58
N ASP A 542 35.51 -6.73 -12.48
CA ASP A 542 36.33 -7.93 -12.45
C ASP A 542 35.54 -9.22 -12.78
N ASP A 543 34.20 -9.23 -12.69
CA ASP A 543 33.36 -10.32 -13.20
C ASP A 543 33.01 -10.16 -14.69
N ALA A 544 33.23 -11.22 -15.45
CA ALA A 544 32.87 -11.35 -16.87
C ALA A 544 31.38 -11.64 -17.11
N ASN A 545 30.63 -12.13 -16.11
CA ASN A 545 29.27 -12.62 -16.22
C ASN A 545 28.26 -11.84 -15.37
N LEU A 546 28.57 -10.56 -15.10
CA LEU A 546 27.88 -9.61 -14.21
C LEU A 546 26.34 -9.74 -14.19
N PHE A 547 25.72 -9.86 -15.37
CA PHE A 547 24.30 -10.14 -15.53
C PHE A 547 24.02 -11.13 -16.66
N THR A 548 23.00 -11.95 -16.45
CA THR A 548 22.54 -13.03 -17.33
C THR A 548 21.18 -12.70 -17.94
N ALA A 549 20.72 -13.52 -18.90
CA ALA A 549 19.35 -13.43 -19.43
C ALA A 549 18.24 -13.72 -18.41
N GLY A 550 18.57 -14.22 -17.20
CA GLY A 550 17.61 -14.36 -16.10
C GLY A 550 17.36 -13.07 -15.32
N ASP A 551 18.20 -12.05 -15.51
CA ASP A 551 18.24 -10.85 -14.66
C ASP A 551 17.39 -9.68 -15.20
N GLU A 552 16.53 -9.89 -16.21
CA GLU A 552 15.74 -8.82 -16.85
C GLU A 552 14.92 -7.99 -15.85
N SER A 553 14.31 -8.64 -14.85
CA SER A 553 13.53 -7.95 -13.81
C SER A 553 14.42 -7.15 -12.83
N LEU A 554 15.64 -7.64 -12.55
CA LEU A 554 16.62 -6.95 -11.71
C LEU A 554 17.15 -5.70 -12.45
N LEU A 555 17.56 -5.87 -13.71
CA LEU A 555 18.04 -4.78 -14.56
C LEU A 555 16.98 -3.69 -14.78
N THR A 556 15.72 -4.10 -15.01
CA THR A 556 14.57 -3.17 -15.10
C THR A 556 14.33 -2.43 -13.77
N GLY A 557 14.55 -3.10 -12.63
CA GLY A 557 14.49 -2.48 -11.31
C GLY A 557 15.64 -1.49 -11.06
N ILE A 558 16.86 -1.79 -11.54
CA ILE A 558 18.05 -0.95 -11.45
C ILE A 558 17.90 0.31 -12.31
N GLU A 559 17.48 0.19 -13.58
CA GLU A 559 17.24 1.35 -14.45
C GLU A 559 16.27 2.36 -13.80
N GLN A 560 15.28 1.85 -13.08
CA GLN A 560 14.28 2.65 -12.39
C GLN A 560 14.76 3.33 -11.09
N THR A 561 15.91 2.97 -10.51
CA THR A 561 16.47 3.70 -9.35
C THR A 561 17.20 4.97 -9.77
N PHE A 562 17.83 4.95 -10.95
CA PHE A 562 18.62 6.05 -11.52
C PHE A 562 17.79 7.29 -11.90
N GLY A 563 16.48 7.16 -12.10
CA GLY A 563 15.59 8.31 -12.32
C GLY A 563 14.16 7.97 -12.72
N VAL A 564 13.32 9.00 -12.75
CA VAL A 564 11.98 8.99 -13.36
C VAL A 564 11.92 10.16 -14.34
N TYR A 565 11.49 9.94 -15.57
CA TYR A 565 11.57 10.93 -16.64
C TYR A 565 10.17 11.43 -17.06
N VAL A 566 10.05 12.73 -17.24
CA VAL A 566 8.81 13.43 -17.67
C VAL A 566 9.13 14.30 -18.88
N SER A 567 8.24 14.36 -19.87
CA SER A 567 8.45 15.10 -21.12
C SER A 567 7.12 15.67 -21.65
N PRO A 568 7.10 16.87 -22.27
CA PRO A 568 5.91 17.39 -22.95
C PRO A 568 5.53 16.59 -24.23
N GLN A 569 6.36 15.60 -24.61
CA GLN A 569 6.10 14.63 -25.68
C GLN A 569 5.95 13.19 -25.14
N GLY A 570 5.88 13.00 -23.83
CA GLY A 570 5.69 11.69 -23.18
C GLY A 570 4.23 11.19 -23.19
N SER A 571 3.98 10.10 -22.47
CA SER A 571 2.63 9.58 -22.20
C SER A 571 2.55 9.00 -20.79
N ASP A 572 1.44 9.24 -20.09
CA ASP A 572 1.20 8.67 -18.76
C ASP A 572 0.87 7.16 -18.79
N THR A 573 0.77 6.58 -19.99
CA THR A 573 0.73 5.12 -20.23
C THR A 573 2.12 4.47 -20.29
N ASN A 574 3.20 5.27 -20.30
CA ASN A 574 4.57 4.75 -20.36
C ASN A 574 5.02 4.21 -18.98
N ASN A 575 6.26 3.74 -18.88
CA ASN A 575 6.89 3.29 -17.64
C ASN A 575 7.76 4.37 -16.95
N GLY A 576 8.01 5.51 -17.61
CA GLY A 576 8.73 6.65 -17.05
C GLY A 576 10.25 6.55 -17.17
N THR A 577 10.78 5.76 -18.10
CA THR A 577 12.23 5.72 -18.43
C THR A 577 12.62 6.85 -19.39
N TYR A 578 13.91 7.04 -19.65
CA TYR A 578 14.40 8.09 -20.55
C TYR A 578 13.83 7.97 -21.98
N HIS A 579 13.68 6.75 -22.48
CA HIS A 579 13.11 6.47 -23.81
C HIS A 579 11.57 6.47 -23.83
N ALA A 580 10.92 6.29 -22.69
CA ALA A 580 9.47 6.28 -22.54
C ALA A 580 9.04 7.12 -21.32
N PRO A 581 9.22 8.46 -21.37
CA PRO A 581 8.91 9.35 -20.27
C PRO A 581 7.41 9.52 -20.06
N PHE A 582 7.00 9.87 -18.84
CA PHE A 582 5.64 10.30 -18.52
C PHE A 582 5.31 11.65 -19.17
N LEU A 583 4.01 11.97 -19.28
CA LEU A 583 3.54 13.27 -19.77
C LEU A 583 3.37 14.27 -18.61
N THR A 584 2.93 13.80 -17.44
CA THR A 584 2.59 14.65 -16.30
C THR A 584 3.49 14.46 -15.09
N LEU A 585 3.60 15.54 -14.30
CA LEU A 585 4.25 15.55 -12.99
C LEU A 585 3.46 14.72 -11.98
N GLU A 586 2.13 14.75 -12.09
CA GLU A 586 1.18 13.94 -11.33
C GLU A 586 1.48 12.44 -11.49
N LYS A 587 1.60 11.94 -12.71
CA LYS A 587 1.91 10.51 -12.94
C LYS A 587 3.28 10.12 -12.39
N ALA A 588 4.29 10.97 -12.55
CA ALA A 588 5.62 10.73 -11.99
C ALA A 588 5.60 10.70 -10.45
N ARG A 589 4.92 11.66 -9.82
CA ARG A 589 4.69 11.72 -8.37
C ARG A 589 4.01 10.45 -7.86
N ASP A 590 2.92 10.05 -8.50
CA ASP A 590 2.11 8.92 -8.04
C ASP A 590 2.87 7.58 -8.18
N VAL A 591 3.75 7.46 -9.18
CA VAL A 591 4.70 6.33 -9.31
C VAL A 591 5.81 6.39 -8.26
N VAL A 592 6.31 7.57 -7.89
CA VAL A 592 7.25 7.73 -6.76
C VAL A 592 6.60 7.35 -5.43
N ARG A 593 5.35 7.77 -5.17
CA ARG A 593 4.55 7.34 -4.02
C ARG A 593 4.36 5.82 -4.00
N GLN A 594 4.02 5.22 -5.15
CA GLN A 594 3.86 3.77 -5.27
C GLN A 594 5.16 3.03 -4.92
N ARG A 595 6.31 3.47 -5.44
CA ARG A 595 7.63 2.90 -5.10
C ARG A 595 7.95 3.07 -3.62
N LYS A 596 7.75 4.26 -3.05
CA LYS A 596 7.91 4.54 -1.60
C LYS A 596 7.10 3.56 -0.74
N GLY A 597 5.87 3.24 -1.14
CA GLY A 597 5.00 2.31 -0.42
C GLY A 597 5.27 0.81 -0.65
N SER A 598 5.82 0.41 -1.81
CA SER A 598 6.03 -1.01 -2.15
C SER A 598 7.45 -1.52 -1.91
N THR A 599 8.46 -0.68 -2.14
CA THR A 599 9.89 -1.05 -2.01
C THR A 599 10.71 -0.02 -1.23
N GLY A 600 10.20 1.22 -1.06
CA GLY A 600 10.84 2.28 -0.27
C GLY A 600 11.45 3.38 -1.14
N ILE A 601 12.48 4.05 -0.63
CA ILE A 601 13.28 5.04 -1.38
C ILE A 601 14.75 4.59 -1.32
N PRO A 602 15.45 4.42 -2.45
CA PRO A 602 16.86 4.00 -2.46
C PRO A 602 17.76 5.05 -1.80
N VAL A 603 18.93 4.62 -1.33
CA VAL A 603 19.98 5.54 -0.85
C VAL A 603 20.33 6.53 -1.97
N GLY A 604 20.57 7.80 -1.64
CA GLY A 604 20.76 8.87 -2.63
C GLY A 604 19.45 9.45 -3.20
N GLY A 605 18.33 8.73 -3.06
CA GLY A 605 16.99 9.24 -3.39
C GLY A 605 16.51 8.91 -4.81
N ILE A 606 15.45 9.60 -5.23
CA ILE A 606 14.88 9.48 -6.59
C ILE A 606 14.80 10.86 -7.22
N THR A 607 15.44 11.02 -8.37
CA THR A 607 15.36 12.24 -9.18
C THR A 607 14.27 12.10 -10.24
N VAL A 608 13.30 13.01 -10.21
CA VAL A 608 12.32 13.21 -11.28
C VAL A 608 12.87 14.26 -12.24
N TYR A 609 13.35 13.79 -13.39
CA TYR A 609 13.92 14.62 -14.45
C TYR A 609 12.83 15.10 -15.41
N LEU A 610 12.64 16.42 -15.47
CA LEU A 610 11.82 17.07 -16.48
C LEU A 610 12.67 17.37 -17.71
N MET A 611 12.35 16.73 -18.84
CA MET A 611 12.96 17.04 -20.14
C MET A 611 12.56 18.45 -20.62
N GLY A 612 13.36 19.01 -21.53
CA GLY A 612 13.25 20.41 -21.96
C GLY A 612 11.91 20.75 -22.61
N GLY A 613 11.32 21.90 -22.23
CA GLY A 613 10.07 22.40 -22.79
C GLY A 613 9.15 23.06 -21.77
N GLN A 614 7.92 23.40 -22.20
CA GLN A 614 6.94 24.11 -21.37
C GLN A 614 5.82 23.18 -20.89
N TYR A 615 5.73 23.01 -19.57
CA TYR A 615 4.69 22.24 -18.89
C TYR A 615 3.57 23.20 -18.47
N SER A 616 2.53 23.27 -19.30
CA SER A 616 1.38 24.16 -19.06
C SER A 616 0.43 23.54 -18.04
N ARG A 617 0.01 24.30 -17.02
CA ARG A 617 -0.81 23.82 -15.90
C ARG A 617 -2.08 24.64 -15.73
N SER A 618 -3.19 23.96 -15.45
CA SER A 618 -4.48 24.54 -15.04
C SER A 618 -4.76 24.39 -13.54
N SER A 619 -3.89 23.70 -12.80
CA SER A 619 -4.02 23.38 -11.37
C SER A 619 -2.68 23.46 -10.64
N THR A 620 -2.72 23.62 -9.31
CA THR A 620 -1.55 23.49 -8.43
C THR A 620 -0.95 22.10 -8.53
N PHE A 621 0.38 21.98 -8.55
CA PHE A 621 1.05 20.70 -8.32
C PHE A 621 1.13 20.48 -6.81
N THR A 622 0.19 19.70 -6.26
CA THR A 622 0.17 19.41 -4.83
C THR A 622 1.22 18.36 -4.51
N LEU A 623 2.17 18.73 -3.66
CA LEU A 623 3.01 17.80 -2.90
C LEU A 623 2.55 17.80 -1.44
N ASP A 624 2.52 16.62 -0.81
CA ASP A 624 2.15 16.42 0.59
C ASP A 624 3.17 15.49 1.30
N ALA A 625 2.94 15.15 2.57
CA ALA A 625 3.88 14.36 3.37
C ALA A 625 4.19 12.97 2.76
N SER A 626 3.30 12.40 1.94
CA SER A 626 3.58 11.15 1.24
C SER A 626 4.69 11.31 0.19
N ASP A 627 4.87 12.50 -0.39
CA ASP A 627 5.93 12.80 -1.36
C ASP A 627 7.30 13.09 -0.72
N SER A 628 7.35 13.27 0.60
CA SER A 628 8.60 13.57 1.32
C SER A 628 9.64 12.48 1.06
N GLY A 629 10.79 12.91 0.55
CA GLY A 629 12.03 12.16 0.65
C GLY A 629 12.68 12.36 2.02
N ARG A 630 13.83 11.71 2.18
CA ARG A 630 14.60 11.62 3.44
C ARG A 630 15.91 12.37 3.31
N ALA A 631 16.55 12.76 4.42
CA ALA A 631 17.79 13.55 4.36
C ALA A 631 18.94 12.87 3.58
N LYS A 632 18.99 11.53 3.59
CA LYS A 632 19.94 10.69 2.82
C LYS A 632 19.33 10.08 1.54
N ALA A 633 18.05 10.35 1.26
CA ALA A 633 17.31 9.82 0.12
C ALA A 633 16.19 10.79 -0.32
N PRO A 634 16.53 11.98 -0.86
CA PRO A 634 15.57 13.00 -1.25
C PRO A 634 14.71 12.59 -2.46
N ILE A 635 13.55 13.22 -2.63
CA ILE A 635 12.78 13.20 -3.87
C ILE A 635 13.00 14.55 -4.57
N THR A 636 13.71 14.53 -5.71
CA THR A 636 14.22 15.75 -6.36
C THR A 636 13.55 15.97 -7.71
N TYR A 637 12.73 17.01 -7.84
CA TYR A 637 12.19 17.43 -9.14
C TYR A 637 13.12 18.49 -9.77
N ARG A 638 13.76 18.18 -10.91
CA ARG A 638 14.69 19.11 -11.60
C ARG A 638 14.61 19.00 -13.13
N SER A 639 15.12 20.00 -13.84
CA SER A 639 15.36 19.86 -15.28
C SER A 639 16.40 18.75 -15.53
N TYR A 640 16.23 17.97 -16.60
CA TYR A 640 17.26 17.06 -17.08
C TYR A 640 18.55 17.85 -17.41
N PRO A 641 19.76 17.34 -17.11
CA PRO A 641 21.00 18.08 -17.30
C PRO A 641 21.17 18.66 -18.71
N GLY A 642 21.63 19.91 -18.79
CA GLY A 642 21.75 20.68 -20.04
C GLY A 642 20.43 21.16 -20.66
N GLN A 643 19.27 20.77 -20.14
CA GLN A 643 17.95 21.15 -20.68
C GLN A 643 17.22 22.15 -19.77
N ASN A 644 16.18 22.80 -20.29
CA ASN A 644 15.37 23.77 -19.55
C ASN A 644 13.89 23.37 -19.53
N ALA A 645 13.40 22.95 -18.37
CA ALA A 645 11.98 22.68 -18.13
C ALA A 645 11.31 23.89 -17.47
N LYS A 646 10.19 24.36 -18.06
CA LYS A 646 9.43 25.51 -17.56
C LYS A 646 7.99 25.12 -17.23
N LEU A 647 7.68 25.02 -15.94
CA LEU A 647 6.30 24.98 -15.46
C LEU A 647 5.64 26.34 -15.69
N SER A 648 4.38 26.36 -16.12
CA SER A 648 3.66 27.61 -16.38
C SER A 648 2.16 27.48 -16.15
N GLY A 649 1.63 28.26 -15.20
CA GLY A 649 0.19 28.50 -15.04
C GLY A 649 -0.36 29.60 -15.98
N ALA A 650 0.45 30.10 -16.92
CA ALA A 650 0.06 31.22 -17.78
C ALA A 650 -0.82 30.75 -18.96
N LYS A 651 -2.00 31.36 -19.08
CA LYS A 651 -2.95 31.13 -20.19
C LYS A 651 -2.45 31.83 -21.47
N LYS A 652 -2.26 31.06 -22.54
CA LYS A 652 -1.68 31.56 -23.80
C LYS A 652 -2.65 32.47 -24.55
N ILE A 653 -2.27 33.73 -24.76
CA ILE A 653 -2.91 34.63 -25.72
C ILE A 653 -2.30 34.32 -27.11
N PRO A 654 -3.08 33.89 -28.12
CA PRO A 654 -2.56 33.69 -29.46
C PRO A 654 -2.36 35.02 -30.18
N SER A 655 -1.31 35.15 -30.99
CA SER A 655 -1.02 36.38 -31.76
C SER A 655 -2.15 36.78 -32.71
N SER A 656 -2.92 35.81 -33.21
CA SER A 656 -4.11 36.01 -34.05
C SER A 656 -5.32 36.64 -33.33
N ALA A 657 -5.29 36.77 -32.00
CA ALA A 657 -6.33 37.48 -31.26
C ALA A 657 -6.14 39.01 -31.24
N PHE A 658 -4.97 39.51 -31.67
CA PHE A 658 -4.70 40.94 -31.70
C PHE A 658 -5.23 41.58 -32.98
N SER A 659 -5.94 42.68 -32.82
CA SER A 659 -6.55 43.50 -33.89
C SER A 659 -6.29 44.98 -33.63
N ALA A 660 -6.43 45.83 -34.65
CA ALA A 660 -6.31 47.28 -34.47
C ALA A 660 -7.44 47.83 -33.58
N VAL A 661 -7.13 48.85 -32.77
CA VAL A 661 -8.16 49.55 -31.97
C VAL A 661 -9.06 50.36 -32.91
N THR A 662 -10.38 50.08 -32.89
CA THR A 662 -11.39 50.75 -33.72
C THR A 662 -12.40 51.58 -32.93
N ASP A 663 -12.52 51.35 -31.62
CA ASP A 663 -13.43 52.09 -30.74
C ASP A 663 -12.97 53.55 -30.57
N GLN A 664 -13.83 54.49 -30.98
CA GLN A 664 -13.55 55.93 -30.92
C GLN A 664 -13.38 56.44 -29.49
N ALA A 665 -14.07 55.88 -28.50
CA ALA A 665 -13.91 56.26 -27.09
C ALA A 665 -12.57 55.80 -26.51
N ILE A 666 -11.97 54.73 -27.05
CA ILE A 666 -10.59 54.33 -26.73
C ILE A 666 -9.61 55.20 -27.50
N ILE A 667 -9.82 55.40 -28.81
CA ILE A 667 -8.94 56.23 -29.67
C ILE A 667 -8.82 57.65 -29.12
N SER A 668 -9.90 58.29 -28.69
CA SER A 668 -9.89 59.65 -28.10
C SER A 668 -9.16 59.75 -26.75
N ARG A 669 -8.72 58.63 -26.15
CA ARG A 669 -7.87 58.60 -24.95
C ARG A 669 -6.39 58.38 -25.28
N LEU A 670 -6.06 58.05 -26.52
CA LEU A 670 -4.68 57.87 -26.99
C LEU A 670 -4.09 59.21 -27.42
N LYS A 671 -2.75 59.31 -27.39
CA LYS A 671 -2.03 60.48 -27.92
C LYS A 671 -2.15 60.54 -29.45
N ASP A 672 -2.33 61.74 -29.99
CA ASP A 672 -2.37 62.02 -31.43
C ASP A 672 -1.23 61.33 -32.19
N GLY A 673 -1.57 60.67 -33.31
CA GLY A 673 -0.62 59.94 -34.15
C GLY A 673 -0.20 58.54 -33.65
N TYR A 674 -0.71 58.08 -32.49
CA TYR A 674 -0.40 56.73 -31.98
C TYR A 674 -1.52 55.70 -32.21
N ALA A 675 -2.77 56.09 -32.45
CA ALA A 675 -3.91 55.17 -32.57
C ALA A 675 -3.67 54.00 -33.55
N GLY A 676 -3.19 54.30 -34.77
CA GLY A 676 -2.86 53.29 -35.79
C GLY A 676 -1.62 52.42 -35.48
N LYS A 677 -1.04 52.51 -34.28
CA LYS A 677 0.07 51.69 -33.77
C LYS A 677 -0.34 50.84 -32.56
N VAL A 678 -1.58 50.96 -32.09
CA VAL A 678 -2.09 50.20 -30.93
C VAL A 678 -2.96 49.05 -31.40
N ILE A 679 -2.74 47.88 -30.82
CA ILE A 679 -3.50 46.66 -31.03
C ILE A 679 -4.13 46.18 -29.71
N GLN A 680 -5.28 45.53 -29.81
CA GLN A 680 -6.07 45.01 -28.70
C GLN A 680 -6.44 43.54 -28.94
N ALA A 681 -6.56 42.78 -27.86
CA ALA A 681 -7.15 41.44 -27.85
C ALA A 681 -8.22 41.37 -26.77
N ASP A 682 -9.39 40.80 -27.08
CA ASP A 682 -10.45 40.58 -26.10
C ASP A 682 -10.15 39.30 -25.31
N LEU A 683 -9.79 39.48 -24.03
CA LEU A 683 -9.44 38.38 -23.15
C LEU A 683 -10.68 37.57 -22.71
N TYR A 684 -11.85 38.20 -22.61
CA TYR A 684 -13.10 37.49 -22.31
C TYR A 684 -13.55 36.63 -23.50
N ALA A 685 -13.36 37.09 -24.73
CA ALA A 685 -13.54 36.28 -25.93
C ALA A 685 -12.55 35.10 -26.03
N LEU A 686 -11.36 35.23 -25.44
CA LEU A 686 -10.40 34.13 -25.22
C LEU A 686 -10.70 33.27 -23.97
N GLY A 687 -11.87 33.45 -23.36
CA GLY A 687 -12.33 32.67 -22.22
C GLY A 687 -11.58 32.95 -20.91
N PHE A 688 -10.88 34.08 -20.77
CA PHE A 688 -10.38 34.55 -19.48
C PHE A 688 -11.55 35.03 -18.61
N THR A 689 -11.56 34.59 -17.36
CA THR A 689 -12.50 35.05 -16.33
C THR A 689 -11.94 36.26 -15.57
N THR A 690 -12.81 37.04 -14.94
CA THR A 690 -12.39 38.17 -14.08
C THR A 690 -11.43 37.73 -12.97
N ASN A 691 -11.55 36.50 -12.48
CA ASN A 691 -10.65 35.93 -11.48
C ASN A 691 -9.25 35.62 -12.04
N GLU A 692 -9.16 35.11 -13.28
CA GLU A 692 -7.87 34.88 -13.96
C GLU A 692 -7.17 36.19 -14.37
N LEU A 693 -7.93 37.25 -14.64
CA LEU A 693 -7.40 38.59 -14.93
C LEU A 693 -6.90 39.32 -13.67
N GLY A 694 -7.42 38.96 -12.50
CA GLY A 694 -7.00 39.51 -11.21
C GLY A 694 -7.25 41.01 -11.08
N SER A 695 -6.30 41.73 -10.47
CA SER A 695 -6.33 43.19 -10.35
C SER A 695 -4.93 43.77 -10.54
N ILE A 696 -4.85 44.93 -11.21
CA ILE A 696 -3.62 45.70 -11.32
C ILE A 696 -3.45 46.53 -10.05
N GLN A 697 -2.46 46.20 -9.23
CA GLN A 697 -2.20 46.90 -7.97
C GLN A 697 -1.11 47.98 -8.15
N ARG A 698 -1.29 49.15 -7.52
CA ARG A 698 -0.28 50.20 -7.50
C ARG A 698 0.80 49.90 -6.45
N THR A 699 1.75 49.05 -6.82
CA THR A 699 2.95 48.80 -6.02
C THR A 699 3.91 50.00 -6.08
N ASN A 700 4.58 50.26 -4.97
CA ASN A 700 5.82 51.05 -4.91
C ASN A 700 6.94 50.18 -4.33
N SER A 701 8.17 50.70 -4.23
CA SER A 701 9.34 49.96 -3.72
C SER A 701 9.17 49.37 -2.32
N ASN A 702 8.19 49.86 -1.55
CA ASN A 702 7.93 49.49 -0.17
C ASN A 702 6.59 48.74 -0.01
N THR A 703 5.87 48.48 -1.11
CA THR A 703 4.55 47.81 -1.13
C THR A 703 4.46 46.75 -2.24
N GLN A 704 5.52 45.96 -2.41
CA GLN A 704 5.51 44.79 -3.29
C GLN A 704 4.52 43.74 -2.74
N SER A 705 3.41 43.53 -3.44
CA SER A 705 2.42 42.51 -3.05
C SER A 705 2.91 41.10 -3.39
N LEU A 706 2.54 40.15 -2.54
CA LEU A 706 2.55 38.73 -2.87
C LEU A 706 1.10 38.22 -2.79
N PRO A 707 0.52 37.70 -3.89
CA PRO A 707 1.10 37.56 -5.23
C PRO A 707 1.39 38.90 -5.94
N ASP A 708 2.24 38.83 -6.97
CA ASP A 708 2.52 39.91 -7.93
C ASP A 708 1.25 40.28 -8.72
N SER A 709 1.23 41.47 -9.33
CA SER A 709 0.14 41.88 -10.22
C SER A 709 0.11 41.04 -11.50
N ALA A 710 -1.05 41.01 -12.17
CA ALA A 710 -1.21 40.39 -13.48
C ALA A 710 -0.13 40.88 -14.47
N ALA A 711 0.42 39.94 -15.25
CA ALA A 711 1.63 40.17 -16.03
C ALA A 711 1.56 39.51 -17.41
N LEU A 712 1.83 40.30 -18.46
CA LEU A 712 2.00 39.81 -19.82
C LEU A 712 3.47 39.44 -20.05
N TYR A 713 3.74 38.32 -20.70
CA TYR A 713 5.07 37.91 -21.11
C TYR A 713 5.12 37.72 -22.62
N ILE A 714 6.11 38.34 -23.27
CA ILE A 714 6.44 38.15 -24.68
C ILE A 714 7.88 37.68 -24.72
N ASP A 715 8.14 36.55 -25.39
CA ASP A 715 9.46 35.91 -25.52
C ASP A 715 10.23 35.81 -24.18
N GLY A 716 9.50 35.39 -23.14
CA GLY A 716 10.00 35.25 -21.77
C GLY A 716 10.13 36.56 -20.97
N THR A 717 10.03 37.73 -21.62
CA THR A 717 10.21 39.06 -21.01
C THR A 717 8.89 39.60 -20.46
N LYS A 718 8.85 39.95 -19.17
CA LYS A 718 7.70 40.62 -18.52
C LYS A 718 7.49 42.00 -19.15
N GLN A 719 6.30 42.25 -19.68
CA GLN A 719 5.91 43.51 -20.29
C GLN A 719 5.30 44.46 -19.26
N THR A 720 5.45 45.77 -19.48
CA THR A 720 4.75 46.79 -18.68
C THR A 720 3.27 46.79 -19.04
N ILE A 721 2.41 46.50 -18.05
CA ILE A 721 0.98 46.81 -18.09
C ILE A 721 0.78 48.15 -17.37
N ALA A 722 -0.01 49.05 -17.95
CA ALA A 722 -0.14 50.46 -17.56
C ALA A 722 -1.61 50.93 -17.54
#